data_AF-A0A4D9CTP5-F1
#
_entry.id   AF-A0A4D9CTP5-F1
#
_cell.length_a   1.000
_cell.length_b   1.000
_cell.length_c   1.000
_cell.angle_alpha   90.00
_cell.angle_beta   90.00
_cell.angle_gamma   90.00
#
_symmetry.space_group_name_H-M   'P 1'
#
loop_
_entity.id
_entity.type
_entity.pdbx_description
1 polymer ?
#
loop_
_entity_poly.entity_id
_entity_poly.type
_entity_poly.pdbx_seq_one_letter_code
_entity_poly.pdbx_strand_id
1 'polypeptide(L)'
;MQQGQQKRSRAGGNDSKLHGDGGGPANKKRHVKYERAKARPAFDLVARAKAIWAIFRSKRLGKDEREKMSEELYSLIKGKLHQIAVKHDAARVVQAALKHGNRIQQEAYITELLEYLLEFSKVQYAHFIVLRLLDVTASLPAERKRVSRVFTGKVHTLATHAVGAKVLEGIFSTYPKQDTQALRAELYGRETTLLLGDPTGPQGRDLAAILRELPGRRERVLSNVLGMIQKMLVKDLAVLPFVQELIWEYTCNAGPVLVRELVPTLLDYLLLLTGTRPGCKALAECAAYGTPKDRKKMLKALKGYVVPTLLHKDAYLLILRLADVIDDTVAFNKAVWQELLERNAVEESMLRLATHVKASKVLLCLLAPEKRGTFLMKDEVELLRPAFIPATEKKEEKEEQEGQEGGEELGEGGGAGAGEGGGVIRPRQGSSLPSSPSSIPTSSVPAPSLVPTSKKDPGLRREELLAPLKAALLELGKQQARTLLLSAEGSFILYEVATRWRDAALLKAIAHAAASEGFQEQQVGSKEGEGDKEEEGDREAVDEVEEGGVMDEGGEDDEEEKADEVCGMGNKQGSGRLEAAREEEAAGPTREHRIAYKTIKRLILFEVGPKPGKKPECPATPVEKLPTPLFSEALYEECTGRWMDWLASMRGGFLVEALVKVPAVGVRVMDELHPKENELRRLASSSLKGASAVLAMMGGQKVGMSPKRGEKSRTAGAQKVAKIAVSTISGKRTR
;
A
#
# COMPACT_ATOMS: atom_id res chain seq x y z
N MET A 1 -28.97 41.87 57.83
CA MET A 1 -30.00 42.88 57.53
C MET A 1 -30.88 42.35 56.41
N GLN A 2 -32.20 42.47 56.60
CA GLN A 2 -33.39 42.13 55.77
C GLN A 2 -33.17 41.82 54.27
N GLN A 3 -33.63 40.65 53.80
CA GLN A 3 -34.97 40.35 53.22
C GLN A 3 -35.23 40.95 51.83
N GLY A 4 -35.67 40.08 50.91
CA GLY A 4 -36.26 40.45 49.63
C GLY A 4 -37.72 40.91 49.72
N GLN A 5 -38.43 40.79 48.60
CA GLN A 5 -39.81 41.26 48.27
C GLN A 5 -39.81 42.60 47.53
N GLN A 6 -40.65 42.91 46.54
CA GLN A 6 -41.76 42.20 45.91
C GLN A 6 -42.16 42.95 44.61
N LYS A 7 -42.84 42.22 43.74
CA LYS A 7 -43.65 42.69 42.59
C LYS A 7 -44.49 43.94 42.90
N ARG A 8 -44.69 44.80 41.89
CA ARG A 8 -45.99 45.43 41.64
C ARG A 8 -46.22 45.74 40.15
N SER A 9 -47.48 45.70 39.81
CA SER A 9 -48.08 45.51 38.49
C SER A 9 -48.80 46.77 37.98
N ARG A 10 -49.05 46.76 36.66
CA ARG A 10 -50.18 47.37 35.91
C ARG A 10 -50.14 48.88 35.53
N ALA A 11 -50.10 49.04 34.20
CA ALA A 11 -51.04 49.77 33.33
C ALA A 11 -51.06 51.31 33.30
N GLY A 12 -50.94 51.86 32.09
CA GLY A 12 -51.43 53.20 31.73
C GLY A 12 -50.76 53.85 30.51
N GLY A 13 -51.44 53.81 29.36
CA GLY A 13 -51.66 54.99 28.50
C GLY A 13 -50.51 55.66 27.74
N ASN A 14 -50.36 55.24 26.48
CA ASN A 14 -50.33 56.03 25.23
C ASN A 14 -49.51 57.34 25.04
N ASP A 15 -48.82 57.35 23.89
CA ASP A 15 -48.39 58.46 23.03
C ASP A 15 -47.34 59.49 23.51
N SER A 16 -46.10 59.36 23.01
CA SER A 16 -45.66 60.09 21.79
C SER A 16 -44.13 60.20 21.69
N LYS A 17 -43.63 60.14 20.45
CA LYS A 17 -42.29 60.54 19.96
C LYS A 17 -41.06 59.83 20.56
N LEU A 18 -40.52 58.88 19.80
CA LEU A 18 -39.06 58.71 19.70
C LEU A 18 -38.65 58.42 18.24
N HIS A 19 -38.03 59.41 17.61
CA HIS A 19 -37.02 59.16 16.59
C HIS A 19 -35.87 58.39 17.24
N GLY A 20 -35.50 57.25 16.65
CA GLY A 20 -34.28 56.53 16.97
C GLY A 20 -33.75 55.88 15.70
N ASP A 21 -32.90 56.62 14.96
CA ASP A 21 -32.08 56.13 13.85
C ASP A 21 -31.09 55.08 14.37
N GLY A 22 -31.58 53.86 14.57
CA GLY A 22 -30.86 52.71 15.13
C GLY A 22 -30.29 51.81 14.04
N GLY A 23 -29.55 52.37 13.08
CA GLY A 23 -28.94 51.59 12.01
C GLY A 23 -27.51 52.03 11.75
N GLY A 24 -26.54 51.42 12.46
CA GLY A 24 -25.12 51.63 12.17
C GLY A 24 -24.79 51.40 10.68
N PRO A 25 -23.62 51.87 10.18
CA PRO A 25 -23.29 51.87 8.75
C PRO A 25 -23.38 50.49 8.08
N ALA A 26 -23.21 49.40 8.82
CA ALA A 26 -23.43 48.03 8.34
C ALA A 26 -24.92 47.70 8.08
N ASN A 27 -25.84 48.23 8.90
CA ASN A 27 -27.28 48.02 8.77
C ASN A 27 -27.87 48.85 7.63
N LYS A 28 -27.41 50.11 7.46
CA LYS A 28 -27.73 50.95 6.30
C LYS A 28 -27.23 50.33 4.99
N LYS A 29 -26.00 49.78 4.96
CA LYS A 29 -25.46 49.02 3.80
C LYS A 29 -26.26 47.74 3.51
N ARG A 30 -26.71 47.01 4.53
CA ARG A 30 -27.59 45.83 4.39
C ARG A 30 -28.96 46.20 3.83
N HIS A 31 -29.56 47.29 4.30
CA HIS A 31 -30.85 47.78 3.83
C HIS A 31 -30.80 48.19 2.35
N VAL A 32 -29.78 48.96 1.95
CA VAL A 32 -29.56 49.34 0.55
C VAL A 32 -29.30 48.12 -0.34
N LYS A 33 -28.58 47.09 0.17
CA LYS A 33 -28.38 45.83 -0.55
C LYS A 33 -29.68 45.02 -0.71
N TYR A 34 -30.56 45.07 0.30
CA TYR A 34 -31.88 44.44 0.28
C TYR A 34 -32.81 45.13 -0.72
N GLU A 35 -32.87 46.46 -0.75
CA GLU A 35 -33.69 47.20 -1.72
C GLU A 35 -33.22 46.99 -3.16
N ARG A 36 -31.90 46.96 -3.40
CA ARG A 36 -31.32 46.59 -4.71
C ARG A 36 -31.60 45.14 -5.10
N ALA A 37 -31.83 44.25 -4.13
CA ALA A 37 -32.21 42.87 -4.41
C ALA A 37 -33.71 42.76 -4.73
N LYS A 38 -34.57 43.53 -4.04
CA LYS A 38 -36.02 43.62 -4.25
C LYS A 38 -36.38 44.17 -5.64
N ALA A 39 -35.55 45.06 -6.18
CA ALA A 39 -35.72 45.60 -7.54
C ALA A 39 -35.39 44.62 -8.68
N ARG A 40 -34.95 43.38 -8.39
CA ARG A 40 -34.54 42.40 -9.42
C ARG A 40 -35.73 41.53 -9.87
N PRO A 41 -35.83 41.20 -11.17
CA PRO A 41 -36.82 40.23 -11.64
C PRO A 41 -36.61 38.87 -10.94
N ALA A 42 -37.72 38.24 -10.54
CA ALA A 42 -37.78 36.99 -9.78
C ALA A 42 -37.26 37.03 -8.33
N PHE A 43 -37.23 38.20 -7.66
CA PHE A 43 -36.85 38.31 -6.24
C PHE A 43 -37.78 37.50 -5.33
N ASP A 44 -39.10 37.67 -5.45
CA ASP A 44 -40.09 37.00 -4.60
C ASP A 44 -40.09 35.47 -4.80
N LEU A 45 -39.85 35.03 -6.04
CA LEU A 45 -39.69 33.62 -6.39
C LEU A 45 -38.49 33.00 -5.67
N VAL A 46 -37.32 33.64 -5.76
CA VAL A 46 -36.10 33.15 -5.10
C VAL A 46 -36.25 33.20 -3.58
N ALA A 47 -36.94 34.21 -3.04
CA ALA A 47 -37.23 34.29 -1.61
C ALA A 47 -38.12 33.13 -1.14
N ARG A 48 -39.20 32.82 -1.87
CA ARG A 48 -40.07 31.68 -1.56
C ARG A 48 -39.34 30.35 -1.69
N ALA A 49 -38.58 30.15 -2.76
CA ALA A 49 -37.82 28.92 -2.99
C ALA A 49 -36.75 28.69 -1.91
N LYS A 50 -36.14 29.76 -1.38
CA LYS A 50 -35.23 29.69 -0.22
C LYS A 50 -35.96 29.35 1.08
N ALA A 51 -37.18 29.85 1.28
CA ALA A 51 -38.00 29.49 2.43
C ALA A 51 -38.30 27.98 2.42
N ILE A 52 -38.69 27.42 1.26
CA ILE A 52 -38.89 25.98 1.09
C ILE A 52 -37.59 25.21 1.32
N TRP A 53 -36.46 25.68 0.78
CA TRP A 53 -35.16 25.09 1.05
C TRP A 53 -34.79 25.08 2.54
N ALA A 54 -35.16 26.12 3.29
CA ALA A 54 -34.95 26.16 4.74
C ALA A 54 -35.77 25.08 5.46
N ILE A 55 -37.00 24.81 5.01
CA ILE A 55 -37.86 23.73 5.52
C ILE A 55 -37.22 22.36 5.26
N PHE A 56 -36.67 22.11 4.06
CA PHE A 56 -35.96 20.86 3.75
C PHE A 56 -34.73 20.58 4.62
N ARG A 57 -34.17 21.60 5.30
CA ARG A 57 -33.06 21.41 6.25
C ARG A 57 -33.50 20.92 7.63
N SER A 58 -34.80 20.94 7.94
CA SER A 58 -35.31 20.43 9.21
C SER A 58 -35.10 18.92 9.31
N LYS A 59 -34.55 18.44 10.43
CA LYS A 59 -34.34 17.00 10.69
C LYS A 59 -35.64 16.23 10.90
N ARG A 60 -36.75 16.92 11.21
CA ARG A 60 -38.08 16.36 11.49
C ARG A 60 -39.09 16.82 10.43
N LEU A 61 -38.86 16.48 9.17
CA LEU A 61 -39.79 16.76 8.08
C LEU A 61 -40.52 15.47 7.68
N GLY A 62 -41.85 15.44 7.89
CA GLY A 62 -42.71 14.32 7.52
C GLY A 62 -42.70 14.04 6.01
N LYS A 63 -43.07 12.81 5.62
CA LYS A 63 -43.10 12.39 4.20
C LYS A 63 -44.06 13.25 3.38
N ASP A 64 -45.28 13.45 3.87
CA ASP A 64 -46.33 14.19 3.16
C ASP A 64 -46.02 15.68 3.05
N GLU A 65 -45.46 16.27 4.10
CA GLU A 65 -45.01 17.66 4.09
C GLU A 65 -43.85 17.85 3.10
N ARG A 66 -42.92 16.89 3.03
CA ARG A 66 -41.82 16.90 2.06
C ARG A 66 -42.32 16.83 0.62
N GLU A 67 -43.30 15.98 0.35
CA GLU A 67 -43.89 15.84 -0.99
C GLU A 67 -44.60 17.12 -1.41
N LYS A 68 -45.43 17.68 -0.52
CA LYS A 68 -46.10 18.97 -0.73
C LYS A 68 -45.12 20.11 -1.00
N MET A 69 -44.06 20.22 -0.19
CA MET A 69 -43.02 21.23 -0.38
C MET A 69 -42.22 21.00 -1.67
N SER A 70 -42.03 19.74 -2.09
CA SER A 70 -41.35 19.40 -3.35
C SER A 70 -42.18 19.79 -4.56
N GLU A 71 -43.49 19.58 -4.52
CA GLU A 71 -44.42 19.96 -5.59
C GLU A 71 -44.58 21.47 -5.72
N GLU A 72 -44.66 22.18 -4.58
CA GLU A 72 -44.64 23.64 -4.57
C GLU A 72 -43.31 24.16 -5.17
N LEU A 73 -42.18 23.59 -4.75
CA LEU A 73 -40.87 23.98 -5.27
C LEU A 73 -40.76 23.73 -6.78
N TYR A 74 -41.23 22.57 -7.26
CA TYR A 74 -41.24 22.22 -8.68
C TYR A 74 -42.00 23.24 -9.53
N SER A 75 -43.20 23.62 -9.09
CA SER A 75 -44.04 24.61 -9.77
C SER A 75 -43.39 25.99 -9.83
N LEU A 76 -42.59 26.35 -8.80
CA LEU A 76 -41.90 27.63 -8.73
C LEU A 76 -40.66 27.71 -9.64
N ILE A 77 -39.87 26.63 -9.74
CA ILE A 77 -38.52 26.69 -10.33
C ILE A 77 -38.40 26.04 -11.72
N LYS A 78 -39.36 25.21 -12.14
CA LYS A 78 -39.35 24.57 -13.45
C LYS A 78 -39.26 25.61 -14.59
N GLY A 79 -38.38 25.37 -15.55
CA GLY A 79 -38.12 26.29 -16.67
C GLY A 79 -37.31 27.53 -16.31
N LYS A 80 -36.84 27.63 -15.05
CA LYS A 80 -36.07 28.77 -14.52
C LYS A 80 -34.81 28.32 -13.78
N LEU A 81 -34.40 27.06 -13.91
CA LEU A 81 -33.29 26.48 -13.16
C LEU A 81 -31.98 27.22 -13.45
N HIS A 82 -31.71 27.58 -14.71
CA HIS A 82 -30.51 28.34 -15.06
C HIS A 82 -30.42 29.68 -14.34
N GLN A 83 -31.51 30.46 -14.38
CA GLN A 83 -31.58 31.78 -13.72
C GLN A 83 -31.40 31.71 -12.21
N ILE A 84 -31.78 30.59 -11.59
CA ILE A 84 -31.65 30.34 -10.15
C ILE A 84 -30.24 29.79 -9.83
N ALA A 85 -29.70 28.91 -10.66
CA ALA A 85 -28.41 28.24 -10.49
C ALA A 85 -27.22 29.20 -10.53
N VAL A 86 -27.25 30.19 -11.42
CA VAL A 86 -26.18 31.20 -11.55
C VAL A 86 -26.12 32.14 -10.34
N LYS A 87 -27.23 32.28 -9.58
CA LYS A 87 -27.27 33.08 -8.36
C LYS A 87 -26.57 32.34 -7.21
N HIS A 88 -25.46 32.92 -6.74
CA HIS A 88 -24.62 32.38 -5.65
C HIS A 88 -25.40 31.86 -4.43
N ASP A 89 -26.45 32.58 -4.04
CA ASP A 89 -27.23 32.30 -2.83
C ASP A 89 -28.45 31.38 -3.07
N ALA A 90 -28.72 30.99 -4.32
CA ALA A 90 -29.88 30.17 -4.70
C ALA A 90 -29.50 28.82 -5.35
N ALA A 91 -28.23 28.59 -5.71
CA ALA A 91 -27.75 27.30 -6.22
C ALA A 91 -28.08 26.10 -5.30
N ARG A 92 -28.15 26.32 -3.98
CA ARG A 92 -28.53 25.29 -2.98
C ARG A 92 -29.99 24.86 -3.08
N VAL A 93 -30.87 25.74 -3.57
CA VAL A 93 -32.28 25.43 -3.81
C VAL A 93 -32.38 24.38 -4.91
N VAL A 94 -31.64 24.56 -6.01
CA VAL A 94 -31.59 23.61 -7.12
C VAL A 94 -31.04 22.25 -6.68
N GLN A 95 -29.99 22.23 -5.85
CA GLN A 95 -29.47 20.98 -5.27
C GLN A 95 -30.51 20.25 -4.41
N ALA A 96 -31.29 20.98 -3.62
CA ALA A 96 -32.35 20.39 -2.82
C ALA A 96 -33.52 19.89 -3.67
N ALA A 97 -33.87 20.61 -4.73
CA ALA A 97 -34.88 20.18 -5.69
C ALA A 97 -34.49 18.85 -6.36
N LEU A 98 -33.24 18.71 -6.80
CA LEU A 98 -32.71 17.45 -7.33
C LEU A 98 -32.76 16.31 -6.30
N LYS A 99 -32.41 16.61 -5.04
CA LYS A 99 -32.33 15.60 -3.98
C LYS A 99 -33.71 15.09 -3.53
N HIS A 100 -34.68 15.98 -3.41
CA HIS A 100 -35.99 15.67 -2.81
C HIS A 100 -37.12 15.50 -3.82
N GLY A 101 -36.88 15.85 -5.09
CA GLY A 101 -37.84 15.65 -6.16
C GLY A 101 -38.20 14.19 -6.35
N ASN A 102 -39.45 13.92 -6.72
CA ASN A 102 -39.86 12.60 -7.18
C ASN A 102 -39.26 12.30 -8.56
N ARG A 103 -39.47 11.07 -9.07
CA ARG A 103 -38.87 10.61 -10.32
C ARG A 103 -39.16 11.53 -11.52
N ILE A 104 -40.41 11.96 -11.65
CA ILE A 104 -40.87 12.81 -12.76
C ILE A 104 -40.25 14.21 -12.66
N GLN A 105 -40.22 14.77 -11.45
CA GLN A 105 -39.59 16.06 -11.17
C GLN A 105 -38.09 16.01 -11.46
N GLN A 106 -37.39 14.97 -10.99
CA GLN A 106 -35.96 14.76 -11.24
C GLN A 106 -35.65 14.68 -12.73
N GLU A 107 -36.41 13.90 -13.51
CA GLU A 107 -36.21 13.78 -14.96
C GLU A 107 -36.40 15.12 -15.68
N ALA A 108 -37.42 15.89 -15.30
CA ALA A 108 -37.64 17.23 -15.83
C ALA A 108 -36.48 18.18 -15.49
N TYR A 109 -36.01 18.16 -14.23
CA TYR A 109 -34.85 18.97 -13.81
C TYR A 109 -33.58 18.58 -14.55
N ILE A 110 -33.30 17.28 -14.68
CA ILE A 110 -32.11 16.79 -15.38
C ILE A 110 -32.15 17.25 -16.84
N THR A 111 -33.30 17.10 -17.51
CA THR A 111 -33.47 17.49 -18.90
C THR A 111 -33.22 18.99 -19.12
N GLU A 112 -33.72 19.85 -18.23
CA GLU A 112 -33.46 21.29 -18.28
C GLU A 112 -31.99 21.62 -17.97
N LEU A 113 -31.35 20.92 -17.03
CA LEU A 113 -29.97 21.20 -16.60
C LEU A 113 -28.91 20.72 -17.61
N LEU A 114 -29.22 19.75 -18.48
CA LEU A 114 -28.26 19.17 -19.43
C LEU A 114 -27.61 20.21 -20.35
N GLU A 115 -28.38 21.22 -20.77
CA GLU A 115 -27.88 22.31 -21.63
C GLU A 115 -26.82 23.18 -20.94
N TYR A 116 -26.82 23.22 -19.61
CA TYR A 116 -26.02 24.15 -18.80
C TYR A 116 -24.90 23.48 -17.99
N LEU A 117 -24.77 22.15 -18.02
CA LEU A 117 -23.78 21.45 -17.19
C LEU A 117 -22.35 21.93 -17.43
N LEU A 118 -21.99 22.20 -18.68
CA LEU A 118 -20.68 22.69 -19.09
C LEU A 118 -20.37 24.07 -18.49
N GLU A 119 -21.37 24.96 -18.47
CA GLU A 119 -21.27 26.29 -17.85
C GLU A 119 -21.14 26.13 -16.33
N PHE A 120 -22.05 25.39 -15.70
CA PHE A 120 -22.07 25.23 -14.24
C PHE A 120 -20.82 24.57 -13.70
N SER A 121 -20.21 23.66 -14.45
CA SER A 121 -18.97 22.99 -14.07
C SER A 121 -17.79 23.95 -13.85
N LYS A 122 -17.83 25.14 -14.46
CA LYS A 122 -16.76 26.15 -14.34
C LYS A 122 -17.06 27.20 -13.28
N VAL A 123 -18.28 27.22 -12.73
CA VAL A 123 -18.72 28.24 -11.77
C VAL A 123 -18.58 27.73 -10.33
N GLN A 124 -17.95 28.54 -9.48
CA GLN A 124 -17.57 28.17 -8.10
C GLN A 124 -18.73 27.63 -7.24
N TYR A 125 -19.96 28.07 -7.45
CA TYR A 125 -21.12 27.61 -6.67
C TYR A 125 -22.09 26.73 -7.46
N ALA A 126 -22.16 26.90 -8.78
CA ALA A 126 -23.07 26.11 -9.61
C ALA A 126 -22.54 24.68 -9.87
N HIS A 127 -21.22 24.44 -9.79
CA HIS A 127 -20.67 23.08 -9.99
C HIS A 127 -21.22 22.06 -8.98
N PHE A 128 -21.61 22.49 -7.76
CA PHE A 128 -22.26 21.63 -6.78
C PHE A 128 -23.64 21.12 -7.25
N ILE A 129 -24.31 21.84 -8.15
CA ILE A 129 -25.54 21.35 -8.80
C ILE A 129 -25.19 20.18 -9.71
N VAL A 130 -24.10 20.29 -10.48
CA VAL A 130 -23.62 19.20 -11.34
C VAL A 130 -23.25 17.99 -10.49
N LEU A 131 -22.46 18.16 -9.43
CA LEU A 131 -22.12 17.06 -8.51
C LEU A 131 -23.36 16.38 -7.92
N ARG A 132 -24.36 17.16 -7.49
CA ARG A 132 -25.63 16.60 -6.99
C ARG A 132 -26.40 15.85 -8.07
N LEU A 133 -26.38 16.35 -9.31
CA LEU A 133 -27.01 15.69 -10.45
C LEU A 133 -26.32 14.35 -10.75
N LEU A 134 -25.00 14.25 -10.62
CA LEU A 134 -24.27 12.98 -10.77
C LEU A 134 -24.74 11.95 -9.73
N ASP A 135 -24.90 12.35 -8.47
CA ASP A 135 -25.41 11.45 -7.41
C ASP A 135 -26.81 10.90 -7.76
N VAL A 136 -27.71 11.77 -8.21
CA VAL A 136 -29.09 11.39 -8.56
C VAL A 136 -29.14 10.47 -9.78
N THR A 137 -28.24 10.69 -10.75
CA THR A 137 -28.18 9.90 -11.99
C THR A 137 -27.32 8.65 -11.89
N ALA A 138 -26.59 8.45 -10.79
CA ALA A 138 -25.65 7.34 -10.61
C ALA A 138 -26.31 5.97 -10.84
N SER A 139 -27.53 5.77 -10.38
CA SER A 139 -28.29 4.52 -10.53
C SER A 139 -29.04 4.40 -11.86
N LEU A 140 -28.93 5.39 -12.77
CA LEU A 140 -29.77 5.52 -13.96
C LEU A 140 -28.95 5.44 -15.26
N PRO A 141 -28.81 4.26 -15.88
CA PRO A 141 -27.91 4.06 -17.01
C PRO A 141 -28.17 4.99 -18.21
N ALA A 142 -29.44 5.25 -18.54
CA ALA A 142 -29.80 6.15 -19.63
C ALA A 142 -29.35 7.60 -19.35
N GLU A 143 -29.53 8.07 -18.10
CA GLU A 143 -29.14 9.41 -17.69
C GLU A 143 -27.63 9.57 -17.60
N ARG A 144 -26.90 8.57 -17.08
CA ARG A 144 -25.43 8.58 -17.09
C ARG A 144 -24.89 8.79 -18.49
N LYS A 145 -25.44 8.09 -19.50
CA LYS A 145 -25.05 8.25 -20.91
C LYS A 145 -25.37 9.65 -21.44
N ARG A 146 -26.55 10.21 -21.12
CA ARG A 146 -26.92 11.59 -21.50
C ARG A 146 -25.94 12.61 -20.90
N VAL A 147 -25.64 12.48 -19.61
CA VAL A 147 -24.72 13.36 -18.90
C VAL A 147 -23.30 13.24 -19.46
N SER A 148 -22.77 12.03 -19.63
CA SER A 148 -21.43 11.79 -20.19
C SER A 148 -21.26 12.41 -21.58
N ARG A 149 -22.29 12.35 -22.45
CA ARG A 149 -22.27 12.96 -23.78
C ARG A 149 -22.07 14.48 -23.76
N VAL A 150 -22.56 15.17 -22.73
CA VAL A 150 -22.38 16.63 -22.59
C VAL A 150 -20.90 16.98 -22.36
N PHE A 151 -20.15 16.11 -21.70
CA PHE A 151 -18.74 16.31 -21.38
C PHE A 151 -17.78 15.84 -22.49
N THR A 152 -18.26 15.03 -23.44
CA THR A 152 -17.46 14.53 -24.56
C THR A 152 -16.87 15.68 -25.37
N GLY A 153 -15.58 15.58 -25.68
CA GLY A 153 -14.76 16.59 -26.36
C GLY A 153 -14.34 17.77 -25.48
N LYS A 154 -14.84 17.88 -24.24
CA LYS A 154 -14.57 19.00 -23.32
C LYS A 154 -13.68 18.62 -22.14
N VAL A 155 -13.26 17.36 -22.03
CA VAL A 155 -12.50 16.86 -20.88
C VAL A 155 -11.22 17.65 -20.65
N HIS A 156 -10.38 17.85 -21.68
CA HIS A 156 -9.12 18.60 -21.52
C HIS A 156 -9.33 20.04 -20.97
N THR A 157 -10.39 20.72 -21.41
CA THR A 157 -10.73 22.07 -20.93
C THR A 157 -11.20 22.06 -19.48
N LEU A 158 -11.90 21.02 -19.05
CA LEU A 158 -12.37 20.88 -17.67
C LEU A 158 -11.27 20.41 -16.73
N ALA A 159 -10.44 19.45 -17.14
CA ALA A 159 -9.34 18.90 -16.35
C ALA A 159 -8.33 19.98 -15.95
N THR A 160 -8.07 20.94 -16.84
CA THR A 160 -7.17 22.07 -16.58
C THR A 160 -7.86 23.25 -15.91
N HIS A 161 -9.12 23.14 -15.50
CA HIS A 161 -9.87 24.22 -14.83
C HIS A 161 -10.03 23.94 -13.33
N ALA A 162 -9.74 24.93 -12.47
CA ALA A 162 -9.71 24.73 -11.01
C ALA A 162 -11.00 24.17 -10.41
N VAL A 163 -12.17 24.62 -10.90
CA VAL A 163 -13.49 24.09 -10.51
C VAL A 163 -13.91 22.89 -11.38
N GLY A 164 -13.83 23.00 -12.70
CA GLY A 164 -14.20 21.93 -13.65
C GLY A 164 -13.52 20.59 -13.41
N ALA A 165 -12.26 20.57 -12.95
CA ALA A 165 -11.56 19.34 -12.63
C ALA A 165 -12.24 18.57 -11.49
N LYS A 166 -12.86 19.27 -10.53
CA LYS A 166 -13.63 18.65 -9.43
C LYS A 166 -14.91 17.99 -9.94
N VAL A 167 -15.51 18.52 -11.00
CA VAL A 167 -16.66 17.88 -11.66
C VAL A 167 -16.23 16.64 -12.41
N LEU A 168 -15.11 16.68 -13.14
CA LEU A 168 -14.56 15.48 -13.78
C LEU A 168 -14.23 14.40 -12.75
N GLU A 169 -13.59 14.76 -11.64
CA GLU A 169 -13.37 13.84 -10.52
C GLU A 169 -14.70 13.23 -10.05
N GLY A 170 -15.73 14.06 -9.82
CA GLY A 170 -17.06 13.58 -9.45
C GLY A 170 -17.68 12.60 -10.47
N ILE A 171 -17.52 12.84 -11.77
CA ILE A 171 -17.97 11.91 -12.82
C ILE A 171 -17.22 10.58 -12.70
N PHE A 172 -15.89 10.68 -12.57
CA PHE A 172 -14.98 9.54 -12.51
C PHE A 172 -15.11 8.70 -11.23
N SER A 173 -15.54 9.30 -10.12
CA SER A 173 -15.78 8.63 -8.84
C SER A 173 -17.18 8.04 -8.73
N THR A 174 -18.19 8.69 -9.33
CA THR A 174 -19.60 8.33 -9.14
C THR A 174 -20.12 7.36 -10.21
N TYR A 175 -19.65 7.48 -11.45
CA TYR A 175 -20.08 6.60 -12.55
C TYR A 175 -19.14 5.40 -12.72
N PRO A 176 -19.66 4.25 -13.19
CA PRO A 176 -18.82 3.09 -13.44
C PRO A 176 -17.76 3.39 -14.52
N LYS A 177 -16.61 2.71 -14.42
CA LYS A 177 -15.49 2.92 -15.35
C LYS A 177 -15.89 2.73 -16.82
N GLN A 178 -16.75 1.77 -17.11
CA GLN A 178 -17.25 1.48 -18.47
C GLN A 178 -17.95 2.71 -19.10
N ASP A 179 -18.73 3.46 -18.31
CA ASP A 179 -19.48 4.63 -18.81
C ASP A 179 -18.63 5.91 -18.93
N THR A 180 -17.44 5.90 -18.34
CA THR A 180 -16.54 7.06 -18.24
C THR A 180 -15.21 6.85 -18.97
N GLN A 181 -15.04 5.70 -19.59
CA GLN A 181 -13.88 5.27 -20.35
C GLN A 181 -13.58 6.19 -21.55
N ALA A 182 -14.63 6.59 -22.28
CA ALA A 182 -14.48 7.54 -23.38
C ALA A 182 -13.98 8.91 -22.92
N LEU A 183 -14.48 9.38 -21.77
CA LEU A 183 -14.04 10.64 -21.18
C LEU A 183 -12.60 10.56 -20.69
N ARG A 184 -12.18 9.43 -20.09
CA ARG A 184 -10.78 9.22 -19.70
C ARG A 184 -9.85 9.18 -20.89
N ALA A 185 -10.26 8.56 -22.00
CA ALA A 185 -9.44 8.49 -23.21
C ALA A 185 -9.09 9.89 -23.77
N GLU A 186 -9.94 10.90 -23.56
CA GLU A 186 -9.66 12.28 -23.97
C GLU A 186 -8.51 12.94 -23.19
N LEU A 187 -8.16 12.42 -22.00
CA LEU A 187 -7.02 12.91 -21.20
C LEU A 187 -5.69 12.71 -21.93
N TYR A 188 -5.59 11.68 -22.77
CA TYR A 188 -4.36 11.37 -23.51
C TYR A 188 -4.25 12.15 -24.84
N GLY A 189 -5.32 12.85 -25.23
CA GLY A 189 -5.36 13.68 -26.43
C GLY A 189 -6.63 13.47 -27.26
N ARG A 190 -7.14 14.53 -27.89
CA ARG A 190 -8.31 14.42 -28.79
C ARG A 190 -8.01 13.60 -30.04
N GLU A 191 -6.80 13.73 -30.57
CA GLU A 191 -6.39 12.99 -31.78
C GLU A 191 -6.29 11.49 -31.52
N THR A 192 -5.86 11.06 -30.33
CA THR A 192 -5.80 9.64 -29.99
C THR A 192 -7.20 9.05 -29.93
N THR A 193 -8.19 9.78 -29.38
CA THR A 193 -9.60 9.34 -29.39
C THR A 193 -10.17 9.22 -30.81
N LEU A 194 -9.84 10.16 -31.70
CA LEU A 194 -10.33 10.13 -33.09
C LEU A 194 -9.72 8.99 -33.93
N LEU A 195 -8.43 8.71 -33.74
CA LEU A 195 -7.71 7.67 -34.51
C LEU A 195 -8.07 6.25 -34.07
N LEU A 196 -8.40 6.09 -32.80
CA LEU A 196 -8.62 4.78 -32.17
C LEU A 196 -10.09 4.33 -32.19
N GLY A 197 -11.01 5.20 -32.59
CA GLY A 197 -12.45 4.91 -32.66
C GLY A 197 -13.11 4.83 -31.27
N ASP A 198 -14.30 4.25 -31.21
CA ASP A 198 -15.07 4.13 -29.96
C ASP A 198 -14.28 3.29 -28.93
N PRO A 199 -13.92 3.86 -27.75
CA PRO A 199 -13.11 3.15 -26.78
C PRO A 199 -13.83 2.00 -26.07
N THR A 200 -15.09 1.65 -26.39
CA THR A 200 -15.95 0.65 -25.72
C THR A 200 -15.52 -0.83 -25.79
N GLY A 201 -14.22 -1.13 -25.69
CA GLY A 201 -13.75 -2.47 -25.35
C GLY A 201 -13.97 -2.78 -23.85
N PRO A 202 -13.95 -4.06 -23.41
CA PRO A 202 -14.32 -4.47 -22.05
C PRO A 202 -13.47 -3.89 -20.89
N GLN A 203 -12.37 -3.17 -21.16
CA GLN A 203 -11.33 -2.83 -20.16
C GLN A 203 -10.79 -1.39 -20.17
N GLY A 204 -11.22 -0.48 -21.05
CA GLY A 204 -10.49 0.80 -21.21
C GLY A 204 -9.32 0.69 -22.15
N ARG A 205 -8.98 1.81 -22.81
CA ARG A 205 -7.62 2.02 -23.31
C ARG A 205 -6.94 2.96 -22.32
N ASP A 206 -6.07 2.41 -21.49
CA ASP A 206 -5.16 3.17 -20.65
C ASP A 206 -4.03 3.78 -21.52
N LEU A 207 -3.19 4.64 -20.94
CA LEU A 207 -2.09 5.23 -21.69
C LEU A 207 -1.17 4.16 -22.31
N ALA A 208 -0.90 3.07 -21.59
CA ALA A 208 -0.04 1.99 -22.08
C ALA A 208 -0.62 1.31 -23.34
N ALA A 209 -1.92 1.05 -23.37
CA ALA A 209 -2.61 0.51 -24.54
C ALA A 209 -2.56 1.48 -25.72
N ILE A 210 -2.83 2.77 -25.50
CA ILE A 210 -2.78 3.81 -26.55
C ILE A 210 -1.38 3.88 -27.17
N LEU A 211 -0.33 3.84 -26.35
CA LEU A 211 1.04 3.90 -26.83
C LEU A 211 1.47 2.64 -27.59
N ARG A 212 0.90 1.48 -27.27
CA ARG A 212 1.13 0.22 -27.99
C ARG A 212 0.47 0.22 -29.37
N GLU A 213 -0.72 0.80 -29.47
CA GLU A 213 -1.49 0.88 -30.71
C GLU A 213 -0.98 2.00 -31.65
N LEU A 214 -0.39 3.07 -31.10
CA LEU A 214 0.12 4.22 -31.85
C LEU A 214 1.63 4.46 -31.61
N PRO A 215 2.52 3.49 -31.91
CA PRO A 215 3.94 3.61 -31.60
C PRO A 215 4.61 4.82 -32.27
N GLY A 216 4.25 5.15 -33.51
CA GLY A 216 4.81 6.30 -34.24
C GLY A 216 4.38 7.68 -33.73
N ARG A 217 3.45 7.76 -32.77
CA ARG A 217 2.98 9.02 -32.16
C ARG A 217 3.30 9.11 -30.68
N ARG A 218 4.05 8.15 -30.13
CA ARG A 218 4.34 8.00 -28.71
C ARG A 218 4.85 9.29 -28.05
N GLU A 219 5.85 9.93 -28.65
CA GLU A 219 6.43 11.18 -28.13
C GLU A 219 5.40 12.30 -28.05
N ARG A 220 4.59 12.46 -29.09
CA ARG A 220 3.54 13.48 -29.14
C ARG A 220 2.45 13.26 -28.10
N VAL A 221 2.04 12.01 -27.89
CA VAL A 221 1.04 11.65 -26.86
C VAL A 221 1.60 11.95 -25.46
N LEU A 222 2.82 11.52 -25.17
CA LEU A 222 3.48 11.77 -23.89
C LEU A 222 3.68 13.28 -23.65
N SER A 223 4.09 14.04 -24.66
CA SER A 223 4.23 15.51 -24.57
C SER A 223 2.90 16.20 -24.25
N ASN A 224 1.80 15.77 -24.88
CA ASN A 224 0.47 16.30 -24.58
C ASN A 224 0.04 15.99 -23.14
N VAL A 225 0.26 14.75 -22.68
CA VAL A 225 -0.07 14.34 -21.31
C VAL A 225 0.76 15.13 -20.29
N LEU A 226 2.07 15.28 -20.51
CA LEU A 226 2.96 16.08 -19.66
C LEU A 226 2.47 17.52 -19.56
N GLY A 227 2.20 18.17 -20.69
CA GLY A 227 1.72 19.55 -20.71
C GLY A 227 0.36 19.73 -20.02
N MET A 228 -0.48 18.69 -20.01
CA MET A 228 -1.73 18.70 -19.25
C MET A 228 -1.48 18.53 -17.74
N ILE A 229 -0.63 17.58 -17.34
CA ILE A 229 -0.22 17.38 -15.95
C ILE A 229 0.36 18.68 -15.39
N GLN A 230 1.32 19.31 -16.08
CA GLN A 230 1.93 20.58 -15.65
C GLN A 230 0.88 21.67 -15.42
N LYS A 231 -0.10 21.82 -16.32
CA LYS A 231 -1.22 22.79 -16.15
C LYS A 231 -2.10 22.48 -14.95
N MET A 232 -2.27 21.19 -14.61
CA MET A 232 -3.05 20.76 -13.43
C MET A 232 -2.27 21.01 -12.14
N LEU A 233 -0.97 20.73 -12.13
CA LEU A 233 -0.09 20.99 -10.99
C LEU A 233 -0.03 22.50 -10.67
N VAL A 234 0.12 23.38 -11.68
CA VAL A 234 0.10 24.85 -11.49
C VAL A 234 -1.19 25.36 -10.78
N LYS A 235 -2.28 24.58 -10.81
CA LYS A 235 -3.56 24.92 -10.18
C LYS A 235 -3.86 24.10 -8.91
N ASP A 236 -2.85 23.45 -8.35
CA ASP A 236 -2.95 22.60 -7.15
C ASP A 236 -3.98 21.46 -7.28
N LEU A 237 -4.12 20.91 -8.49
CA LEU A 237 -5.10 19.86 -8.76
C LEU A 237 -4.58 18.44 -8.48
N ALA A 238 -3.34 18.30 -7.98
CA ALA A 238 -2.77 17.02 -7.56
C ALA A 238 -3.59 16.32 -6.45
N VAL A 239 -4.43 17.05 -5.73
CA VAL A 239 -5.35 16.48 -4.71
C VAL A 239 -6.43 15.58 -5.29
N LEU A 240 -6.71 15.69 -6.60
CA LEU A 240 -7.76 14.91 -7.25
C LEU A 240 -7.25 13.52 -7.66
N PRO A 241 -7.91 12.43 -7.26
CA PRO A 241 -7.52 11.05 -7.60
C PRO A 241 -7.21 10.82 -9.08
N PHE A 242 -8.05 11.29 -10.00
CA PHE A 242 -7.81 11.07 -11.44
C PHE A 242 -6.52 11.74 -11.95
N VAL A 243 -6.10 12.83 -11.31
CA VAL A 243 -4.84 13.52 -11.64
C VAL A 243 -3.65 12.67 -11.18
N GLN A 244 -3.75 12.06 -9.99
CA GLN A 244 -2.71 11.16 -9.49
C GLN A 244 -2.62 9.86 -10.31
N GLU A 245 -3.76 9.33 -10.77
CA GLU A 245 -3.80 8.21 -11.73
C GLU A 245 -3.09 8.58 -13.04
N LEU A 246 -3.37 9.77 -13.59
CA LEU A 246 -2.71 10.22 -14.81
C LEU A 246 -1.20 10.44 -14.62
N ILE A 247 -0.77 11.00 -13.48
CA ILE A 247 0.65 11.16 -13.16
C ILE A 247 1.32 9.78 -13.10
N TRP A 248 0.71 8.81 -12.42
CA TRP A 248 1.21 7.44 -12.38
C TRP A 248 1.34 6.84 -13.78
N GLU A 249 0.25 6.84 -14.56
CA GLU A 249 0.25 6.32 -15.93
C GLU A 249 1.34 6.97 -16.78
N TYR A 250 1.51 8.28 -16.67
CA TYR A 250 2.59 9.00 -17.35
C TYR A 250 3.96 8.49 -16.91
N THR A 251 4.24 8.42 -15.61
CA THR A 251 5.56 8.02 -15.09
C THR A 251 5.96 6.58 -15.42
N CYS A 252 5.02 5.63 -15.52
CA CYS A 252 5.32 4.26 -15.97
C CYS A 252 5.67 4.16 -17.45
N ASN A 253 5.10 5.06 -18.25
CA ASN A 253 5.11 4.95 -19.70
C ASN A 253 6.07 5.94 -20.34
N ALA A 254 6.47 7.01 -19.65
CA ALA A 254 7.45 7.97 -20.12
C ALA A 254 8.88 7.42 -20.03
N GLY A 255 9.77 7.91 -20.88
CA GLY A 255 11.20 7.62 -20.75
C GLY A 255 11.82 8.34 -19.54
N PRO A 256 13.00 7.91 -19.07
CA PRO A 256 13.64 8.48 -17.88
C PRO A 256 13.81 10.00 -17.89
N VAL A 257 14.19 10.59 -19.04
CA VAL A 257 14.34 12.05 -19.23
C VAL A 257 13.07 12.80 -18.90
N LEU A 258 11.95 12.33 -19.47
CA LEU A 258 10.65 12.96 -19.33
C LEU A 258 10.11 12.83 -17.90
N VAL A 259 10.36 11.69 -17.25
CA VAL A 259 10.03 11.54 -15.82
C VAL A 259 10.86 12.52 -15.00
N ARG A 260 12.17 12.60 -15.25
CA ARG A 260 13.08 13.50 -14.54
C ARG A 260 12.68 14.97 -14.63
N GLU A 261 12.25 15.43 -15.80
CA GLU A 261 11.73 16.80 -15.98
C GLU A 261 10.55 17.12 -15.05
N LEU A 262 9.70 16.13 -14.80
CA LEU A 262 8.51 16.29 -13.97
C LEU A 262 8.82 16.25 -12.46
N VAL A 263 9.91 15.58 -12.04
CA VAL A 263 10.23 15.34 -10.62
C VAL A 263 10.23 16.62 -9.78
N PRO A 264 10.94 17.72 -10.14
CA PRO A 264 11.00 18.90 -9.29
C PRO A 264 9.63 19.47 -8.93
N THR A 265 8.67 19.44 -9.86
CA THR A 265 7.31 19.94 -9.65
C THR A 265 6.50 19.00 -8.74
N LEU A 266 6.70 17.68 -8.85
CA LEU A 266 5.98 16.71 -8.02
C LEU A 266 6.47 16.67 -6.57
N LEU A 267 7.69 17.12 -6.28
CA LEU A 267 8.21 17.16 -4.91
C LEU A 267 7.41 18.09 -4.00
N ASP A 268 6.83 19.16 -4.54
CA ASP A 268 5.94 20.06 -3.79
C ASP A 268 4.66 19.35 -3.29
N TYR A 269 4.29 18.24 -3.94
CA TYR A 269 3.12 17.42 -3.61
C TYR A 269 3.50 16.07 -2.97
N LEU A 270 4.77 15.85 -2.60
CA LEU A 270 5.26 14.54 -2.15
C LEU A 270 4.39 13.94 -1.04
N LEU A 271 4.17 14.68 0.05
CA LEU A 271 3.39 14.17 1.19
C LEU A 271 1.93 13.89 0.79
N LEU A 272 1.33 14.72 -0.06
CA LEU A 272 -0.02 14.50 -0.59
C LEU A 272 -0.09 13.19 -1.40
N LEU A 273 0.90 12.96 -2.26
CA LEU A 273 0.96 11.78 -3.14
C LEU A 273 1.24 10.48 -2.37
N THR A 274 1.90 10.54 -1.21
CA THR A 274 2.05 9.35 -0.34
C THR A 274 0.71 8.84 0.22
N GLY A 275 -0.35 9.64 0.18
CA GLY A 275 -1.67 9.26 0.68
C GLY A 275 -2.45 8.28 -0.21
N THR A 276 -2.03 8.05 -1.46
CA THR A 276 -2.74 7.17 -2.39
C THR A 276 -1.83 6.17 -3.08
N ARG A 277 -2.41 5.07 -3.58
CA ARG A 277 -1.65 4.06 -4.34
C ARG A 277 -1.04 4.64 -5.64
N PRO A 278 -1.78 5.34 -6.51
CA PRO A 278 -1.18 5.93 -7.72
C PRO A 278 -0.08 6.93 -7.38
N GLY A 279 -0.28 7.80 -6.39
CA GLY A 279 0.73 8.77 -5.97
C GLY A 279 2.01 8.11 -5.44
N CYS A 280 1.90 7.07 -4.61
CA CYS A 280 3.05 6.31 -4.12
C CYS A 280 3.84 5.66 -5.26
N LYS A 281 3.13 5.05 -6.22
CA LYS A 281 3.75 4.40 -7.38
C LYS A 281 4.45 5.43 -8.28
N ALA A 282 3.82 6.59 -8.53
CA ALA A 282 4.43 7.69 -9.26
C ALA A 282 5.70 8.23 -8.57
N LEU A 283 5.65 8.41 -7.25
CA LEU A 283 6.82 8.85 -6.48
C LEU A 283 7.96 7.82 -6.51
N ALA A 284 7.66 6.52 -6.54
CA ALA A 284 8.69 5.49 -6.73
C ALA A 284 9.38 5.63 -8.09
N GLU A 285 8.64 5.82 -9.20
CA GLU A 285 9.26 6.10 -10.50
C GLU A 285 10.05 7.41 -10.50
N CYS A 286 9.54 8.45 -9.83
CA CYS A 286 10.27 9.71 -9.66
C CYS A 286 11.58 9.50 -8.88
N ALA A 287 11.60 8.67 -7.84
CA ALA A 287 12.82 8.34 -7.11
C ALA A 287 13.81 7.57 -8.00
N ALA A 288 13.30 6.65 -8.82
CA ALA A 288 14.08 5.81 -9.72
C ALA A 288 14.89 6.63 -10.74
N TYR A 289 14.29 7.66 -11.35
CA TYR A 289 14.91 8.46 -12.41
C TYR A 289 15.33 9.89 -11.99
N GLY A 290 14.87 10.36 -10.83
CA GLY A 290 15.27 11.65 -10.26
C GLY A 290 16.77 11.74 -9.98
N THR A 291 17.29 12.96 -9.96
CA THR A 291 18.71 13.22 -9.69
C THR A 291 19.06 12.93 -8.21
N PRO A 292 20.35 12.82 -7.85
CA PRO A 292 20.76 12.72 -6.45
C PRO A 292 20.21 13.87 -5.58
N LYS A 293 20.11 15.08 -6.15
CA LYS A 293 19.53 16.26 -5.50
C LYS A 293 18.05 16.06 -5.22
N ASP A 294 17.29 15.50 -6.17
CA ASP A 294 15.87 15.21 -6.00
C ASP A 294 15.64 14.13 -4.93
N ARG A 295 16.42 13.04 -4.97
CA ARG A 295 16.35 11.97 -3.94
C ARG A 295 16.63 12.52 -2.54
N LYS A 296 17.61 13.43 -2.40
CA LYS A 296 17.90 14.11 -1.13
C LYS A 296 16.75 15.03 -0.68
N LYS A 297 16.09 15.72 -1.61
CA LYS A 297 14.88 16.51 -1.31
C LYS A 297 13.71 15.61 -0.87
N MET A 298 13.51 14.46 -1.52
CA MET A 298 12.50 13.47 -1.11
C MET A 298 12.71 13.01 0.32
N LEU A 299 13.94 12.64 0.69
CA LEU A 299 14.27 12.27 2.07
C LEU A 299 14.00 13.39 3.08
N LYS A 300 14.36 14.63 2.74
CA LYS A 300 14.10 15.79 3.60
C LYS A 300 12.59 16.00 3.81
N ALA A 301 11.78 15.82 2.77
CA ALA A 301 10.32 15.96 2.84
C ALA A 301 9.67 14.86 3.70
N LEU A 302 10.26 13.66 3.73
CA LEU A 302 9.76 12.54 4.54
C LEU A 302 10.10 12.63 6.04
N LYS A 303 11.04 13.51 6.43
CA LYS A 303 11.47 13.65 7.83
C LYS A 303 10.28 14.01 8.73
N GLY A 304 10.10 13.30 9.84
CA GLY A 304 8.95 13.42 10.74
C GLY A 304 7.69 12.69 10.28
N TYR A 305 7.71 12.09 9.09
CA TYR A 305 6.62 11.29 8.51
C TYR A 305 7.08 9.85 8.18
N VAL A 306 8.28 9.45 8.61
CA VAL A 306 8.88 8.15 8.23
C VAL A 306 8.07 6.97 8.76
N VAL A 307 7.73 6.97 10.06
CA VAL A 307 6.94 5.89 10.68
C VAL A 307 5.59 5.72 9.98
N PRO A 308 4.74 6.77 9.83
CA PRO A 308 3.50 6.67 9.05
C PRO A 308 3.71 6.16 7.63
N THR A 309 4.79 6.59 6.96
CA THR A 309 5.10 6.19 5.58
C THR A 309 5.44 4.70 5.48
N LEU A 310 6.25 4.17 6.40
CA LEU A 310 6.62 2.74 6.47
C LEU A 310 5.42 1.83 6.79
N LEU A 311 4.48 2.32 7.61
CA LEU A 311 3.29 1.57 8.01
C LEU A 311 2.14 1.70 7.00
N HIS A 312 2.21 2.68 6.08
CA HIS A 312 1.17 2.86 5.08
C HIS A 312 1.09 1.67 4.10
N LYS A 313 -0.12 1.39 3.62
CA LYS A 313 -0.39 0.27 2.69
C LYS A 313 0.45 0.27 1.41
N ASP A 314 0.80 1.46 0.91
CA ASP A 314 1.50 1.67 -0.37
C ASP A 314 2.72 2.60 -0.26
N ALA A 315 2.82 3.47 0.76
CA ALA A 315 3.86 4.51 0.78
C ALA A 315 5.25 3.99 1.14
N TYR A 316 5.32 2.82 1.79
CA TYR A 316 6.57 2.12 2.04
C TYR A 316 7.35 1.81 0.73
N LEU A 317 6.65 1.71 -0.41
CA LEU A 317 7.26 1.50 -1.72
C LEU A 317 8.19 2.65 -2.12
N LEU A 318 7.90 3.88 -1.70
CA LEU A 318 8.78 5.03 -1.94
C LEU A 318 10.09 4.87 -1.15
N ILE A 319 10.02 4.53 0.13
CA ILE A 319 11.21 4.34 0.97
C ILE A 319 12.04 3.17 0.44
N LEU A 320 11.38 2.07 0.08
CA LEU A 320 12.03 0.90 -0.49
C LEU A 320 12.71 1.23 -1.83
N ARG A 321 12.06 2.02 -2.69
CA ARG A 321 12.67 2.49 -3.93
C ARG A 321 13.86 3.42 -3.66
N LEU A 322 13.75 4.35 -2.72
CA LEU A 322 14.86 5.24 -2.33
C LEU A 322 16.05 4.42 -1.84
N ALA A 323 15.82 3.38 -1.03
CA ALA A 323 16.87 2.47 -0.59
C ALA A 323 17.57 1.76 -1.77
N ASP A 324 16.85 1.47 -2.86
CA ASP A 324 17.44 0.84 -4.06
C ASP A 324 18.34 1.79 -4.87
N VAL A 325 18.10 3.11 -4.84
CA VAL A 325 18.72 4.06 -5.80
C VAL A 325 19.51 5.20 -5.16
N ILE A 326 19.56 5.31 -3.84
CA ILE A 326 20.28 6.42 -3.20
C ILE A 326 21.78 6.14 -3.07
N ASP A 327 22.61 7.07 -3.51
CA ASP A 327 24.07 6.97 -3.32
C ASP A 327 24.50 7.53 -1.96
N ASP A 328 23.87 8.61 -1.49
CA ASP A 328 24.10 9.22 -0.17
C ASP A 328 23.36 8.43 0.94
N THR A 329 23.93 7.29 1.31
CA THR A 329 23.42 6.38 2.34
C THR A 329 23.46 7.00 3.73
N VAL A 330 24.37 7.95 3.99
CA VAL A 330 24.43 8.70 5.26
C VAL A 330 23.19 9.58 5.40
N ALA A 331 22.81 10.32 4.35
CA ALA A 331 21.59 11.11 4.35
C ALA A 331 20.34 10.23 4.49
N PHE A 332 20.30 9.07 3.84
CA PHE A 332 19.21 8.10 4.02
C PHE A 332 19.12 7.62 5.46
N ASN A 333 20.22 7.15 6.03
CA ASN A 333 20.25 6.62 7.39
C ASN A 333 19.84 7.69 8.43
N LYS A 334 20.29 8.94 8.24
CA LYS A 334 19.90 10.08 9.08
C LYS A 334 18.43 10.45 8.94
N ALA A 335 17.87 10.38 7.73
CA ALA A 335 16.49 10.74 7.49
C ALA A 335 15.51 9.65 7.91
N VAL A 336 15.85 8.37 7.67
CA VAL A 336 14.93 7.24 7.82
C VAL A 336 15.18 6.48 9.13
N TRP A 337 16.42 6.03 9.38
CA TRP A 337 16.71 5.16 10.53
C TRP A 337 16.95 5.93 11.82
N GLN A 338 17.60 7.09 11.79
CA GLN A 338 17.88 7.83 13.02
C GLN A 338 16.59 8.22 13.76
N GLU A 339 15.53 8.61 13.04
CA GLU A 339 14.22 8.92 13.63
C GLU A 339 13.62 7.70 14.37
N LEU A 340 13.93 6.48 13.92
CA LEU A 340 13.46 5.22 14.51
C LEU A 340 14.35 4.73 15.65
N LEU A 341 15.62 5.14 15.66
CA LEU A 341 16.64 4.72 16.61
C LEU A 341 16.84 5.74 17.76
N GLU A 342 16.01 6.78 17.84
CA GLU A 342 16.02 7.76 18.93
C GLU A 342 15.48 7.16 20.25
N ARG A 343 16.18 7.47 21.35
CA ARG A 343 16.43 6.57 22.50
C ARG A 343 15.25 6.12 23.37
N ASN A 344 14.06 6.72 23.27
CA ASN A 344 13.00 6.50 24.27
C ASN A 344 11.88 5.55 23.83
N ALA A 345 11.91 5.01 22.61
CA ALA A 345 10.91 4.07 22.10
C ALA A 345 11.46 3.12 21.03
N VAL A 346 12.77 2.87 21.02
CA VAL A 346 13.42 2.07 19.96
C VAL A 346 12.85 0.65 19.92
N GLU A 347 12.69 0.02 21.08
CA GLU A 347 12.15 -1.34 21.16
C GLU A 347 10.72 -1.41 20.61
N GLU A 348 9.82 -0.53 21.07
CA GLU A 348 8.43 -0.48 20.58
C GLU A 348 8.35 -0.15 19.09
N SER A 349 9.15 0.82 18.62
CA SER A 349 9.16 1.25 17.23
C SER A 349 9.72 0.17 16.31
N MET A 350 10.83 -0.45 16.69
CA MET A 350 11.46 -1.52 15.90
C MET A 350 10.64 -2.80 15.93
N LEU A 351 10.03 -3.16 17.07
CA LEU A 351 9.10 -4.28 17.17
C LEU A 351 7.88 -4.05 16.27
N ARG A 352 7.30 -2.85 16.32
CA ARG A 352 6.17 -2.47 15.47
C ARG A 352 6.53 -2.57 13.99
N LEU A 353 7.73 -2.12 13.59
CA LEU A 353 8.16 -2.24 12.19
C LEU A 353 8.40 -3.70 11.78
N ALA A 354 9.07 -4.48 12.62
CA ALA A 354 9.42 -5.88 12.32
C ALA A 354 8.19 -6.80 12.22
N THR A 355 7.13 -6.50 12.97
CA THR A 355 5.89 -7.30 13.01
C THR A 355 4.79 -6.77 12.08
N HIS A 356 4.97 -5.61 11.46
CA HIS A 356 3.96 -5.02 10.58
C HIS A 356 4.07 -5.51 9.12
N VAL A 357 2.93 -5.90 8.53
CA VAL A 357 2.79 -6.53 7.18
C VAL A 357 3.49 -5.75 6.04
N LYS A 358 3.56 -4.42 6.13
CA LYS A 358 4.18 -3.55 5.10
C LYS A 358 5.60 -3.13 5.46
N ALA A 359 5.78 -2.46 6.58
CA ALA A 359 7.10 -2.06 7.08
C ALA A 359 8.14 -3.18 7.12
N SER A 360 7.78 -4.40 7.55
CA SER A 360 8.71 -5.54 7.61
C SER A 360 9.32 -5.86 6.25
N LYS A 361 8.59 -5.64 5.14
CA LYS A 361 9.08 -5.84 3.78
C LYS A 361 10.30 -4.96 3.46
N VAL A 362 10.37 -3.75 4.00
CA VAL A 362 11.53 -2.86 3.80
C VAL A 362 12.77 -3.46 4.45
N LEU A 363 12.65 -3.94 5.69
CA LEU A 363 13.73 -4.63 6.40
C LEU A 363 14.12 -5.94 5.72
N LEU A 364 13.15 -6.77 5.32
CA LEU A 364 13.39 -8.04 4.62
C LEU A 364 14.07 -7.85 3.27
N CYS A 365 13.69 -6.83 2.49
CA CYS A 365 14.35 -6.53 1.21
C CYS A 365 15.79 -6.07 1.41
N LEU A 366 16.11 -5.40 2.54
CA LEU A 366 17.49 -5.04 2.87
C LEU A 366 18.27 -6.26 3.38
N LEU A 367 17.67 -7.11 4.22
CA LEU A 367 18.33 -8.29 4.80
C LEU A 367 18.60 -9.40 3.78
N ALA A 368 17.63 -9.66 2.88
CA ALA A 368 17.62 -10.78 1.94
C ALA A 368 17.07 -10.36 0.55
N PRO A 369 17.80 -9.52 -0.21
CA PRO A 369 17.33 -9.00 -1.49
C PRO A 369 17.11 -10.09 -2.56
N GLU A 370 17.80 -11.22 -2.47
CA GLU A 370 17.60 -12.37 -3.36
C GLU A 370 16.23 -13.04 -3.17
N LYS A 371 15.61 -12.86 -2.00
CA LYS A 371 14.27 -13.34 -1.67
C LYS A 371 13.19 -12.29 -1.88
N ARG A 372 13.49 -11.16 -2.53
CA ARG A 372 12.54 -10.04 -2.70
C ARG A 372 11.17 -10.47 -3.26
N GLY A 373 11.15 -11.44 -4.18
CA GLY A 373 9.92 -11.98 -4.76
C GLY A 373 9.03 -12.80 -3.80
N THR A 374 9.55 -13.22 -2.63
CA THR A 374 8.75 -13.90 -1.60
C THR A 374 8.10 -12.91 -0.63
N PHE A 375 8.61 -11.68 -0.54
CA PHE A 375 8.10 -10.63 0.37
C PHE A 375 7.18 -9.64 -0.33
N LEU A 376 7.36 -9.44 -1.64
CA LEU A 376 6.64 -8.46 -2.45
C LEU A 376 5.63 -9.12 -3.38
N MET A 377 4.53 -8.41 -3.64
CA MET A 377 3.55 -8.80 -4.66
C MET A 377 4.14 -8.63 -6.06
N LYS A 378 3.61 -9.34 -7.05
CA LYS A 378 4.11 -9.29 -8.44
C LYS A 378 4.17 -7.86 -9.01
N ASP A 379 3.16 -7.03 -8.73
CA ASP A 379 3.13 -5.64 -9.19
C ASP A 379 4.11 -4.73 -8.43
N GLU A 380 4.40 -5.03 -7.16
CA GLU A 380 5.41 -4.34 -6.35
C GLU A 380 6.83 -4.68 -6.86
N VAL A 381 7.08 -5.94 -7.23
CA VAL A 381 8.36 -6.37 -7.84
C VAL A 381 8.59 -5.68 -9.18
N GLU A 382 7.57 -5.63 -10.05
CA GLU A 382 7.68 -4.95 -11.35
C GLU A 382 7.94 -3.45 -11.16
N LEU A 383 7.20 -2.80 -10.26
CA LEU A 383 7.40 -1.39 -9.90
C LEU A 383 8.81 -1.11 -9.40
N LEU A 384 9.44 -2.06 -8.69
CA LEU A 384 10.74 -1.91 -8.03
C LEU A 384 11.90 -2.51 -8.82
N ARG A 385 11.69 -2.84 -10.10
CA ARG A 385 12.77 -3.33 -10.98
C ARG A 385 13.94 -2.34 -11.04
N PRO A 386 15.18 -2.81 -11.23
CA PRO A 386 16.34 -1.93 -11.31
C PRO A 386 16.17 -0.86 -12.39
N ALA A 387 16.51 0.38 -12.06
CA ALA A 387 16.31 1.53 -12.92
C ALA A 387 17.58 1.85 -13.73
N PHE A 388 17.40 2.08 -15.03
CA PHE A 388 18.49 2.39 -15.96
C PHE A 388 18.16 3.62 -16.79
N ILE A 389 19.20 4.38 -17.16
CA ILE A 389 19.16 5.53 -18.06
C ILE A 389 20.15 5.33 -19.22
N PRO A 390 19.96 5.98 -20.37
CA PRO A 390 20.98 6.05 -21.43
C PRO A 390 22.30 6.66 -20.94
N ALA A 391 23.44 6.12 -21.38
CA ALA A 391 24.77 6.57 -20.95
C ALA A 391 25.12 8.02 -21.32
N THR A 392 24.50 8.56 -22.37
CA THR A 392 24.66 9.96 -22.79
C THR A 392 24.17 10.93 -21.71
N GLU A 393 23.01 10.63 -21.11
CA GLU A 393 22.39 11.44 -20.06
C GLU A 393 23.19 11.42 -18.76
N LYS A 394 23.90 10.31 -18.48
CA LYS A 394 24.77 10.21 -17.31
C LYS A 394 26.00 11.12 -17.41
N LYS A 395 26.40 11.54 -18.61
CA LYS A 395 27.48 12.53 -18.79
C LYS A 395 26.99 13.94 -18.48
N GLU A 396 25.82 14.31 -19.00
CA GLU A 396 25.19 15.60 -18.71
C GLU A 396 24.91 15.77 -17.21
N GLU A 397 24.42 14.73 -16.52
CA GLU A 397 24.25 14.76 -15.06
C GLU A 397 25.54 14.99 -14.28
N LYS A 398 26.69 14.54 -14.80
CA LYS A 398 27.99 14.77 -14.16
C LYS A 398 28.42 16.22 -14.31
N GLU A 399 28.27 16.78 -15.52
CA GLU A 399 28.61 18.17 -15.80
C GLU A 399 27.74 19.14 -14.98
N GLU A 400 26.44 18.85 -14.82
CA GLU A 400 25.54 19.64 -13.97
C GLU A 400 25.87 19.54 -12.47
N GLN A 401 26.30 18.37 -11.98
CA GLN A 401 26.70 18.17 -10.59
C GLN A 401 28.02 18.88 -10.26
N GLU A 402 29.02 18.76 -11.13
CA GLU A 402 30.32 19.41 -10.97
C GLU A 402 30.21 20.94 -11.06
N GLY A 403 29.31 21.46 -11.90
CA GLY A 403 29.02 22.90 -12.00
C GLY A 403 28.27 23.49 -10.79
N GLN A 404 27.55 22.68 -10.01
CA GLN A 404 26.81 23.13 -8.82
C GLN A 404 27.58 22.94 -7.50
N GLU A 405 28.48 21.96 -7.40
CA GLU A 405 29.32 21.78 -6.20
C GLU A 405 30.36 22.91 -6.04
N GLY A 406 30.69 23.64 -7.12
CA GLY A 406 31.53 24.85 -7.07
C GLY A 406 30.83 26.14 -6.60
N GLY A 407 29.54 26.10 -6.26
CA GLY A 407 28.70 27.29 -6.00
C GLY A 407 28.26 27.53 -4.55
N GLU A 408 28.60 26.66 -3.59
CA GLU A 408 28.25 26.82 -2.17
C GLU A 408 29.50 27.11 -1.31
N GLU A 409 30.24 28.16 -1.65
CA GLU A 409 31.01 28.94 -0.67
C GLU A 409 30.78 30.43 -0.94
N LEU A 410 29.85 31.03 -0.20
CA LEU A 410 29.81 32.48 -0.01
C LEU A 410 29.76 32.77 1.49
N GLY A 411 30.95 33.05 2.01
CA GLY A 411 31.13 33.87 3.20
C GLY A 411 30.70 35.31 2.92
N GLU A 412 30.25 35.95 4.00
CA GLU A 412 29.89 37.36 4.07
C GLU A 412 31.05 38.29 3.66
N GLY A 413 30.75 39.35 2.92
CA GLY A 413 31.70 40.43 2.67
C GLY A 413 31.31 41.31 1.48
N GLY A 414 30.92 42.55 1.77
CA GLY A 414 30.33 43.52 0.86
C GLY A 414 31.28 44.23 -0.13
N GLY A 415 30.68 45.09 -0.96
CA GLY A 415 31.32 46.28 -1.50
C GLY A 415 31.42 46.39 -3.03
N ALA A 416 30.51 47.20 -3.60
CA ALA A 416 30.68 48.19 -4.67
C ALA A 416 31.47 47.88 -5.97
N GLY A 417 30.88 48.29 -7.11
CA GLY A 417 31.67 48.67 -8.29
C GLY A 417 30.92 48.55 -9.62
N ALA A 418 30.61 49.69 -10.23
CA ALA A 418 30.01 49.84 -11.56
C ALA A 418 30.99 49.49 -12.71
N GLY A 419 30.45 49.17 -13.89
CA GLY A 419 31.23 49.10 -15.14
C GLY A 419 30.40 48.70 -16.35
N GLU A 420 30.10 49.68 -17.21
CA GLU A 420 29.52 49.52 -18.54
C GLU A 420 30.51 48.92 -19.56
N GLY A 421 29.95 48.33 -20.63
CA GLY A 421 30.64 47.96 -21.88
C GLY A 421 29.95 46.74 -22.49
N GLY A 422 29.20 46.79 -23.59
CA GLY A 422 29.46 47.48 -24.85
C GLY A 422 30.09 46.47 -25.82
N GLY A 423 29.28 45.84 -26.69
CA GLY A 423 29.79 44.74 -27.54
C GLY A 423 28.85 44.20 -28.63
N VAL A 424 28.37 45.08 -29.51
CA VAL A 424 28.25 44.92 -30.98
C VAL A 424 27.69 43.60 -31.56
N ILE A 425 26.47 43.75 -32.08
CA ILE A 425 25.81 42.99 -33.17
C ILE A 425 26.67 43.03 -34.46
N ARG A 426 26.75 41.95 -35.25
CA ARG A 426 26.41 42.00 -36.71
C ARG A 426 26.16 40.63 -37.37
N PRO A 427 25.35 40.60 -38.45
CA PRO A 427 24.58 39.45 -38.94
C PRO A 427 24.92 39.02 -40.38
N ARG A 428 24.28 37.94 -40.88
CA ARG A 428 23.69 37.74 -42.25
C ARG A 428 23.58 36.23 -42.55
N GLN A 429 22.39 35.68 -42.74
CA GLN A 429 21.59 35.60 -44.00
C GLN A 429 22.23 34.75 -45.10
N GLY A 430 21.50 33.70 -45.52
CA GLY A 430 21.76 32.91 -46.73
C GLY A 430 20.71 31.79 -46.90
N SER A 431 19.72 32.06 -47.74
CA SER A 431 18.60 31.20 -48.14
C SER A 431 18.97 30.12 -49.15
N SER A 432 18.39 28.90 -49.06
CA SER A 432 17.78 28.17 -50.20
C SER A 432 17.38 26.72 -49.83
N LEU A 433 16.12 26.37 -50.14
CA LEU A 433 15.62 25.02 -50.46
C LEU A 433 15.14 25.06 -51.93
N PRO A 434 14.79 23.95 -52.62
CA PRO A 434 14.84 22.53 -52.27
C PRO A 434 15.44 21.60 -53.36
N SER A 435 15.74 20.34 -53.03
CA SER A 435 15.42 19.15 -53.86
C SER A 435 15.82 17.84 -53.16
N SER A 436 14.88 16.89 -53.13
CA SER A 436 15.09 15.45 -52.88
C SER A 436 14.97 14.72 -54.24
N PRO A 437 15.28 13.41 -54.39
CA PRO A 437 15.59 12.40 -53.36
C PRO A 437 16.74 11.43 -53.71
N SER A 438 16.97 10.49 -52.77
CA SER A 438 17.56 9.15 -52.96
C SER A 438 19.02 8.98 -52.56
N SER A 439 19.22 8.44 -51.36
CA SER A 439 19.91 7.15 -51.15
C SER A 439 20.00 6.91 -49.64
N ILE A 440 19.37 5.82 -49.20
CA ILE A 440 19.43 5.30 -47.83
C ILE A 440 20.87 4.83 -47.55
N PRO A 441 21.55 5.26 -46.48
CA PRO A 441 22.51 4.43 -45.80
C PRO A 441 21.86 3.88 -44.54
N THR A 442 21.65 2.57 -44.55
CA THR A 442 21.38 1.76 -43.36
C THR A 442 22.51 1.94 -42.35
N SER A 443 22.38 2.93 -41.47
CA SER A 443 23.13 3.01 -40.22
C SER A 443 22.28 2.36 -39.14
N SER A 444 22.62 1.12 -38.80
CA SER A 444 22.18 0.51 -37.55
C SER A 444 22.77 1.33 -36.41
N VAL A 445 22.02 2.29 -35.89
CA VAL A 445 22.36 3.00 -34.66
C VAL A 445 22.53 1.92 -33.57
N PRO A 446 23.71 1.76 -32.96
CA PRO A 446 23.88 0.81 -31.88
C PRO A 446 22.95 1.22 -30.74
N ALA A 447 22.22 0.24 -30.19
CA ALA A 447 21.30 0.48 -29.09
C ALA A 447 22.00 1.29 -27.97
N PRO A 448 21.36 2.33 -27.41
CA PRO A 448 21.98 3.17 -26.40
C PRO A 448 22.43 2.29 -25.23
N SER A 449 23.69 2.41 -24.83
CA SER A 449 24.20 1.70 -23.67
C SER A 449 23.45 2.19 -22.42
N LEU A 450 22.78 1.27 -21.74
CA LEU A 450 22.03 1.56 -20.53
C LEU A 450 22.93 1.45 -19.31
N VAL A 451 22.83 2.41 -18.41
CA VAL A 451 23.61 2.47 -17.16
C VAL A 451 22.67 2.63 -15.96
N PRO A 452 23.00 2.04 -14.80
CA PRO A 452 22.20 2.23 -13.59
C PRO A 452 22.10 3.71 -13.20
N THR A 453 20.93 4.10 -12.70
CA THR A 453 20.64 5.47 -12.22
C THR A 453 21.33 5.82 -10.89
N SER A 454 21.94 4.83 -10.24
CA SER A 454 22.72 4.98 -9.02
C SER A 454 24.17 4.59 -9.32
N LYS A 455 25.14 5.36 -8.82
CA LYS A 455 26.58 5.13 -9.08
C LYS A 455 27.16 4.06 -8.15
N LYS A 456 26.61 3.92 -6.94
CA LYS A 456 27.07 2.97 -5.92
C LYS A 456 26.74 1.53 -6.29
N ASP A 457 27.61 0.59 -5.94
CA ASP A 457 27.32 -0.85 -6.05
C ASP A 457 26.09 -1.20 -5.19
N PRO A 458 25.10 -1.96 -5.71
CA PRO A 458 23.91 -2.32 -4.95
C PRO A 458 24.20 -3.09 -3.66
N GLY A 459 25.21 -3.96 -3.65
CA GLY A 459 25.63 -4.70 -2.46
C GLY A 459 26.22 -3.77 -1.41
N LEU A 460 27.17 -2.92 -1.79
CA LEU A 460 27.77 -1.93 -0.88
C LEU A 460 26.73 -0.97 -0.31
N ARG A 461 25.82 -0.43 -1.15
CA ARG A 461 24.73 0.45 -0.70
C ARG A 461 23.90 -0.24 0.38
N ARG A 462 23.50 -1.49 0.14
CA ARG A 462 22.70 -2.28 1.10
C ARG A 462 23.44 -2.46 2.43
N GLU A 463 24.73 -2.79 2.41
CA GLU A 463 25.51 -2.94 3.65
C GLU A 463 25.57 -1.64 4.45
N GLU A 464 25.78 -0.50 3.78
CA GLU A 464 25.79 0.82 4.42
C GLU A 464 24.42 1.20 4.99
N LEU A 465 23.32 0.83 4.33
CA LEU A 465 21.96 1.05 4.81
C LEU A 465 21.60 0.15 6.00
N LEU A 466 22.13 -1.06 6.05
CA LEU A 466 21.91 -2.02 7.15
C LEU A 466 22.77 -1.72 8.37
N ALA A 467 23.94 -1.12 8.21
CA ALA A 467 24.91 -0.96 9.29
C ALA A 467 24.35 -0.30 10.56
N PRO A 468 23.54 0.80 10.49
CA PRO A 468 22.95 1.41 11.68
C PRO A 468 21.87 0.55 12.34
N LEU A 469 21.21 -0.33 11.58
CA LEU A 469 20.12 -1.16 12.08
C LEU A 469 20.61 -2.42 12.80
N LYS A 470 21.85 -2.85 12.55
CA LYS A 470 22.38 -4.12 13.08
C LYS A 470 22.23 -4.24 14.60
N ALA A 471 22.70 -3.24 15.35
CA ALA A 471 22.64 -3.29 16.82
C ALA A 471 21.19 -3.35 17.32
N ALA A 472 20.31 -2.53 16.76
CA ALA A 472 18.90 -2.48 17.14
C ALA A 472 18.15 -3.78 16.82
N LEU A 473 18.41 -4.40 15.66
CA LEU A 473 17.78 -5.67 15.27
C LEU A 473 18.29 -6.84 16.11
N LEU A 474 19.58 -6.86 16.45
CA LEU A 474 20.13 -7.86 17.38
C LEU A 474 19.52 -7.72 18.76
N GLU A 475 19.41 -6.50 19.28
CA GLU A 475 18.83 -6.24 20.60
C GLU A 475 17.33 -6.57 20.64
N LEU A 476 16.58 -6.15 19.61
CA LEU A 476 15.18 -6.53 19.45
C LEU A 476 15.01 -8.06 19.44
N GLY A 477 15.85 -8.77 18.69
CA GLY A 477 15.81 -10.23 18.65
C GLY A 477 16.12 -10.89 19.99
N LYS A 478 17.01 -10.30 20.82
CA LYS A 478 17.35 -10.80 22.16
C LYS A 478 16.20 -10.57 23.15
N GLN A 479 15.58 -9.41 23.12
CA GLN A 479 14.53 -9.00 24.07
C GLN A 479 13.15 -9.57 23.70
N GLN A 480 12.83 -9.64 22.39
CA GLN A 480 11.50 -9.97 21.87
C GLN A 480 11.49 -11.25 21.02
N ALA A 481 12.42 -12.19 21.28
CA ALA A 481 12.56 -13.45 20.52
C ALA A 481 11.23 -14.20 20.37
N ARG A 482 10.49 -14.41 21.47
CA ARG A 482 9.20 -15.12 21.45
C ARG A 482 8.18 -14.36 20.63
N THR A 483 7.98 -13.07 20.88
CA THR A 483 7.04 -12.22 20.13
C THR A 483 7.30 -12.26 18.63
N LEU A 484 8.57 -12.19 18.22
CA LEU A 484 8.96 -12.30 16.82
C LEU A 484 8.72 -13.70 16.25
N LEU A 485 9.01 -14.77 16.99
CA LEU A 485 8.74 -16.16 16.55
C LEU A 485 7.25 -16.42 16.29
N LEU A 486 6.37 -15.79 17.07
CA LEU A 486 4.92 -15.93 16.94
C LEU A 486 4.34 -15.03 15.83
N SER A 487 5.02 -13.93 15.47
CA SER A 487 4.59 -13.05 14.38
C SER A 487 4.94 -13.62 12.99
N ALA A 488 3.99 -13.57 12.06
CA ALA A 488 4.22 -14.01 10.68
C ALA A 488 5.39 -13.26 10.04
N GLU A 489 5.38 -11.93 10.10
CA GLU A 489 6.42 -11.05 9.59
C GLU A 489 7.69 -11.09 10.44
N GLY A 490 7.53 -11.00 11.76
CA GLY A 490 8.64 -10.95 12.72
C GLY A 490 9.52 -12.20 12.65
N SER A 491 8.93 -13.36 12.37
CA SER A 491 9.66 -14.62 12.32
C SER A 491 10.62 -14.70 11.12
N PHE A 492 10.27 -14.08 9.98
CA PHE A 492 11.20 -13.94 8.85
C PHE A 492 12.33 -12.98 9.19
N ILE A 493 12.03 -11.84 9.82
CA ILE A 493 13.06 -10.88 10.26
C ILE A 493 14.06 -11.58 11.19
N LEU A 494 13.55 -12.27 12.22
CA LEU A 494 14.36 -12.97 13.20
C LEU A 494 15.24 -14.04 12.53
N TYR A 495 14.70 -14.79 11.56
CA TYR A 495 15.46 -15.77 10.79
C TYR A 495 16.61 -15.12 9.99
N GLU A 496 16.34 -14.08 9.22
CA GLU A 496 17.37 -13.42 8.41
C GLU A 496 18.44 -12.73 9.29
N VAL A 497 18.05 -12.12 10.41
CA VAL A 497 18.98 -11.51 11.39
C VAL A 497 19.88 -12.58 12.03
N ALA A 498 19.29 -13.70 12.48
CA ALA A 498 20.02 -14.78 13.15
C ALA A 498 20.99 -15.50 12.20
N THR A 499 20.57 -15.78 10.97
CA THR A 499 21.41 -16.45 9.96
C THR A 499 22.51 -15.55 9.41
N ARG A 500 22.23 -14.24 9.27
CA ARG A 500 23.20 -13.28 8.74
C ARG A 500 24.32 -12.95 9.71
N TRP A 501 24.01 -12.64 10.97
CA TRP A 501 25.00 -12.15 11.94
C TRP A 501 25.45 -13.17 12.98
N ARG A 502 24.69 -14.26 13.20
CA ARG A 502 25.09 -15.38 14.06
C ARG A 502 25.54 -14.94 15.46
N ASP A 503 24.88 -13.94 16.04
CA ASP A 503 25.19 -13.44 17.40
C ASP A 503 24.82 -14.50 18.46
N ALA A 504 25.76 -14.84 19.34
CA ALA A 504 25.59 -15.91 20.33
C ALA A 504 24.44 -15.66 21.31
N ALA A 505 24.32 -14.42 21.80
CA ALA A 505 23.28 -14.04 22.73
C ALA A 505 21.90 -14.07 22.06
N LEU A 506 21.82 -13.66 20.80
CA LEU A 506 20.60 -13.78 20.00
C LEU A 506 20.20 -15.25 19.81
N LEU A 507 21.11 -16.11 19.35
CA LEU A 507 20.79 -17.53 19.14
C LEU A 507 20.34 -18.21 20.44
N LYS A 508 20.97 -17.88 21.57
CA LYS A 508 20.54 -18.34 22.90
C LYS A 508 19.16 -17.82 23.29
N ALA A 509 18.86 -16.55 23.05
CA ALA A 509 17.54 -15.98 23.31
C ALA A 509 16.45 -16.66 22.45
N ILE A 510 16.74 -16.95 21.18
CA ILE A 510 15.82 -17.70 20.30
C ILE A 510 15.61 -19.13 20.80
N ALA A 511 16.68 -19.80 21.25
CA ALA A 511 16.59 -21.14 21.83
C ALA A 511 15.73 -21.17 23.10
N HIS A 512 15.96 -20.22 24.02
CA HIS A 512 15.15 -20.03 25.22
C HIS A 512 13.68 -19.78 24.88
N ALA A 513 13.41 -18.89 23.93
CA ALA A 513 12.05 -18.61 23.47
C ALA A 513 11.38 -19.83 22.82
N ALA A 514 12.11 -20.62 22.04
CA ALA A 514 11.63 -21.85 21.42
C ALA A 514 11.25 -22.92 22.47
N ALA A 515 11.95 -22.93 23.59
CA ALA A 515 11.75 -23.88 24.69
C ALA A 515 10.71 -23.44 25.74
N SER A 516 10.12 -22.25 25.56
CA SER A 516 9.08 -21.70 26.44
C SER A 516 7.76 -22.45 26.30
N GLU A 517 7.15 -22.78 27.44
CA GLU A 517 5.85 -23.47 27.54
C GLU A 517 4.64 -22.52 27.37
N GLY A 518 4.89 -21.21 27.20
CA GLY A 518 3.83 -20.19 27.08
C GLY A 518 3.41 -19.56 28.41
N PHE A 519 2.39 -18.69 28.37
CA PHE A 519 1.83 -18.08 29.59
C PHE A 519 0.77 -19.03 30.14
N GLN A 520 1.12 -19.79 31.19
CA GLN A 520 0.11 -20.44 32.00
C GLN A 520 -0.54 -19.36 32.88
N GLU A 521 -1.79 -18.99 32.61
CA GLU A 521 -2.62 -18.39 33.65
C GLU A 521 -2.63 -19.39 34.81
N GLN A 522 -1.95 -19.03 35.90
CA GLN A 522 -2.16 -19.69 37.16
C GLN A 522 -3.64 -19.52 37.48
N GLN A 523 -4.42 -20.60 37.35
CA GLN A 523 -5.69 -20.70 38.06
C GLN A 523 -5.37 -20.45 39.53
N VAL A 524 -5.64 -19.23 39.98
CA VAL A 524 -5.63 -18.89 41.40
C VAL A 524 -6.68 -19.79 42.01
N GLY A 525 -6.22 -20.76 42.79
CA GLY A 525 -7.05 -21.74 43.46
C GLY A 525 -8.18 -21.04 44.20
N SER A 526 -9.38 -21.55 43.98
CA SER A 526 -10.59 -21.24 44.71
C SER A 526 -10.29 -21.26 46.22
N LYS A 527 -10.19 -20.07 46.81
CA LYS A 527 -10.43 -19.89 48.24
C LYS A 527 -11.88 -19.47 48.38
N GLU A 528 -12.66 -20.38 48.92
CA GLU A 528 -13.93 -20.07 49.56
C GLU A 528 -13.72 -18.92 50.57
N GLY A 529 -14.53 -17.88 50.45
CA GLY A 529 -14.48 -16.69 51.29
C GLY A 529 -15.77 -15.90 51.12
N GLU A 530 -16.58 -16.00 52.16
CA GLU A 530 -17.87 -15.38 52.48
C GLU A 530 -18.18 -14.04 51.79
N GLY A 531 -19.46 -13.90 51.41
CA GLY A 531 -19.94 -12.77 50.64
C GLY A 531 -20.16 -11.48 51.43
N ASP A 532 -20.41 -10.43 50.69
CA ASP A 532 -21.34 -9.39 51.07
C ASP A 532 -21.93 -8.72 49.82
N LYS A 533 -23.12 -8.17 50.02
CA LYS A 533 -24.15 -7.77 49.06
C LYS A 533 -23.83 -6.45 48.32
N GLU A 534 -24.75 -6.13 47.40
CA GLU A 534 -25.01 -4.85 46.71
C GLU A 534 -24.41 -4.77 45.29
N GLU A 535 -25.10 -4.35 44.23
CA GLU A 535 -26.48 -3.89 44.03
C GLU A 535 -26.81 -4.09 42.54
N GLU A 536 -28.05 -4.50 42.28
CA GLU A 536 -28.64 -4.77 40.97
C GLU A 536 -29.07 -3.45 40.30
N GLY A 537 -28.76 -3.28 39.01
CA GLY A 537 -29.08 -2.09 38.24
C GLY A 537 -29.35 -2.43 36.78
N ASP A 538 -30.63 -2.71 36.51
CA ASP A 538 -31.34 -2.88 35.24
C ASP A 538 -30.71 -2.31 33.96
N ARG A 539 -30.81 -3.09 32.87
CA ARG A 539 -31.64 -2.72 31.69
C ARG A 539 -31.77 -3.83 30.64
N GLU A 540 -32.97 -4.38 30.63
CA GLU A 540 -33.88 -4.61 29.48
C GLU A 540 -33.36 -5.35 28.23
N ALA A 541 -33.93 -6.55 28.07
CA ALA A 541 -34.10 -7.31 26.85
C ALA A 541 -35.05 -6.63 25.85
N VAL A 542 -34.84 -6.85 24.54
CA VAL A 542 -35.94 -6.99 23.56
C VAL A 542 -35.52 -7.97 22.45
N ASP A 543 -36.13 -9.16 22.53
CA ASP A 543 -36.66 -10.11 21.54
C ASP A 543 -36.13 -10.23 20.10
N GLU A 544 -35.79 -11.51 19.82
CA GLU A 544 -36.28 -12.42 18.76
C GLU A 544 -36.42 -11.94 17.31
N VAL A 545 -35.88 -12.74 16.36
CA VAL A 545 -36.69 -13.63 15.49
C VAL A 545 -35.82 -14.81 15.01
N GLU A 546 -36.29 -16.04 15.28
CA GLU A 546 -35.83 -17.29 14.65
C GLU A 546 -36.36 -17.42 13.21
N GLU A 547 -35.59 -17.99 12.28
CA GLU A 547 -36.16 -18.86 11.24
C GLU A 547 -35.15 -19.92 10.78
N GLY A 548 -35.56 -21.19 10.92
CA GLY A 548 -35.46 -22.19 9.86
C GLY A 548 -34.15 -22.97 9.69
N GLY A 549 -34.11 -24.17 10.28
CA GLY A 549 -33.04 -25.15 10.05
C GLY A 549 -33.13 -25.90 8.72
N VAL A 550 -31.99 -26.45 8.29
CA VAL A 550 -31.90 -27.67 7.47
C VAL A 550 -30.69 -28.47 7.95
N MET A 551 -30.93 -29.73 8.25
CA MET A 551 -29.95 -30.77 8.60
C MET A 551 -29.17 -31.19 7.35
N ASP A 552 -27.87 -31.44 7.49
CA ASP A 552 -27.19 -32.43 6.64
C ASP A 552 -26.08 -33.09 7.48
N GLU A 553 -26.18 -34.41 7.62
CA GLU A 553 -25.19 -35.29 8.23
C GLU A 553 -24.48 -36.08 7.11
N GLY A 554 -23.16 -36.24 7.22
CA GLY A 554 -22.47 -37.39 6.63
C GLY A 554 -21.08 -37.14 6.03
N GLY A 555 -20.07 -37.81 6.61
CA GLY A 555 -19.12 -38.62 5.82
C GLY A 555 -17.73 -38.06 5.49
N GLU A 556 -16.78 -38.36 6.37
CA GLU A 556 -15.41 -38.92 6.16
C GLU A 556 -14.58 -38.61 4.87
N ASP A 557 -13.36 -38.13 5.17
CA ASP A 557 -12.03 -38.53 4.69
C ASP A 557 -11.41 -38.06 3.35
N ASP A 558 -10.16 -37.58 3.55
CA ASP A 558 -8.97 -37.49 2.68
C ASP A 558 -8.94 -36.56 1.45
N GLU A 559 -8.19 -35.45 1.55
CA GLU A 559 -6.85 -35.33 0.93
C GLU A 559 -6.14 -34.01 1.29
N GLU A 560 -4.85 -34.14 1.63
CA GLU A 560 -3.90 -33.11 2.04
C GLU A 560 -3.20 -32.47 0.79
N GLU A 561 -2.75 -31.23 0.93
CA GLU A 561 -1.82 -30.49 0.04
C GLU A 561 -2.32 -29.98 -1.33
N LYS A 562 -2.93 -28.78 -1.33
CA LYS A 562 -2.48 -27.56 -2.06
C LYS A 562 -3.61 -26.53 -2.15
N ALA A 563 -3.62 -25.57 -1.23
CA ALA A 563 -4.08 -24.20 -1.46
C ALA A 563 -4.01 -23.47 -0.12
N ASP A 564 -3.15 -22.46 -0.02
CA ASP A 564 -3.33 -21.32 0.89
C ASP A 564 -2.27 -20.26 0.56
N GLU A 565 -2.23 -19.90 -0.72
CA GLU A 565 -1.81 -18.57 -1.14
C GLU A 565 -3.09 -17.88 -1.60
N VAL A 566 -3.61 -16.97 -0.75
CA VAL A 566 -4.45 -15.80 -1.03
C VAL A 566 -5.18 -15.47 0.28
N CYS A 567 -4.63 -14.53 1.05
CA CYS A 567 -5.36 -13.91 2.16
C CYS A 567 -6.06 -12.67 1.61
N GLY A 568 -7.40 -12.72 1.51
CA GLY A 568 -8.20 -11.61 1.00
C GLY A 568 -9.71 -11.77 1.28
N MET A 569 -10.13 -11.19 2.41
CA MET A 569 -11.48 -10.68 2.74
C MET A 569 -12.70 -11.63 2.78
N GLY A 570 -13.29 -11.73 3.98
CA GLY A 570 -14.74 -11.64 4.16
C GLY A 570 -15.42 -12.76 4.93
N ASN A 571 -15.50 -12.67 6.27
CA ASN A 571 -16.75 -12.94 6.99
C ASN A 571 -16.68 -12.47 8.45
N LYS A 572 -17.61 -11.61 8.89
CA LYS A 572 -17.59 -11.01 10.24
C LYS A 572 -18.06 -11.93 11.38
N GLN A 573 -18.73 -13.06 11.07
CA GLN A 573 -19.20 -14.00 12.10
C GLN A 573 -18.20 -15.13 12.43
N GLY A 574 -17.21 -15.39 11.56
CA GLY A 574 -16.12 -16.36 11.82
C GLY A 574 -14.88 -15.77 12.50
N SER A 575 -14.82 -14.44 12.66
CA SER A 575 -13.65 -13.72 13.21
C SER A 575 -13.38 -14.11 14.65
N GLY A 576 -14.41 -14.16 15.50
CA GLY A 576 -14.23 -14.38 16.95
C GLY A 576 -13.70 -15.78 17.30
N ARG A 577 -14.14 -16.83 16.58
CA ARG A 577 -13.64 -18.20 16.81
C ARG A 577 -12.22 -18.40 16.28
N LEU A 578 -11.87 -17.73 15.18
CA LEU A 578 -10.51 -17.73 14.62
C LEU A 578 -9.54 -16.87 15.45
N GLU A 579 -10.02 -15.78 16.05
CA GLU A 579 -9.24 -14.94 16.97
C GLU A 579 -9.00 -15.68 18.29
N ALA A 580 -10.03 -16.30 18.89
CA ALA A 580 -9.86 -17.12 20.08
C ALA A 580 -8.88 -18.30 19.86
N ALA A 581 -8.97 -18.98 18.72
CA ALA A 581 -8.03 -20.06 18.38
C ALA A 581 -6.58 -19.54 18.16
N ARG A 582 -6.42 -18.31 17.64
CA ARG A 582 -5.10 -17.66 17.51
C ARG A 582 -4.53 -17.23 18.86
N GLU A 583 -5.38 -16.76 19.76
CA GLU A 583 -5.00 -16.39 21.13
C GLU A 583 -4.60 -17.63 21.94
N GLU A 584 -5.35 -18.72 21.83
CA GLU A 584 -5.03 -20.01 22.45
C GLU A 584 -3.73 -20.61 21.90
N GLU A 585 -3.50 -20.54 20.57
CA GLU A 585 -2.24 -20.96 19.94
C GLU A 585 -1.05 -20.09 20.38
N ALA A 586 -1.26 -18.78 20.59
CA ALA A 586 -0.23 -17.86 21.07
C ALA A 586 0.08 -18.02 22.57
N ALA A 587 -0.86 -18.56 23.35
CA ALA A 587 -0.69 -18.85 24.78
C ALA A 587 0.07 -20.16 25.04
N GLY A 588 0.02 -21.12 24.11
CA GLY A 588 0.68 -22.42 24.23
C GLY A 588 2.21 -22.43 24.03
N PRO A 589 2.82 -23.64 24.05
CA PRO A 589 4.27 -23.79 23.90
C PRO A 589 4.77 -23.29 22.54
N THR A 590 5.86 -22.52 22.53
CA THR A 590 6.38 -21.90 21.28
C THR A 590 6.73 -22.94 20.22
N ARG A 591 7.26 -24.10 20.63
CA ARG A 591 7.58 -25.23 19.73
C ARG A 591 6.37 -25.75 18.95
N GLU A 592 5.17 -25.52 19.46
CA GLU A 592 3.92 -25.96 18.85
C GLU A 592 3.27 -24.87 18.01
N HIS A 593 3.66 -23.60 18.12
CA HIS A 593 3.02 -22.56 17.33
C HIS A 593 3.30 -22.70 15.82
N ARG A 594 2.26 -22.58 14.97
CA ARG A 594 2.30 -22.83 13.51
C ARG A 594 3.39 -22.05 12.77
N ILE A 595 3.66 -20.82 13.20
CA ILE A 595 4.68 -19.95 12.58
C ILE A 595 6.06 -20.23 13.21
N ALA A 596 6.12 -20.35 14.53
CA ALA A 596 7.38 -20.46 15.26
C ALA A 596 8.10 -21.77 14.92
N TYR A 597 7.37 -22.90 14.88
CA TYR A 597 7.98 -24.20 14.54
C TYR A 597 8.65 -24.16 13.16
N LYS A 598 8.07 -23.48 12.17
CA LYS A 598 8.67 -23.38 10.82
C LYS A 598 9.99 -22.63 10.87
N THR A 599 10.04 -21.53 11.60
CA THR A 599 11.23 -20.69 11.74
C THR A 599 12.33 -21.40 12.53
N ILE A 600 11.99 -22.05 13.64
CA ILE A 600 12.92 -22.89 14.41
C ILE A 600 13.46 -24.02 13.53
N LYS A 601 12.59 -24.74 12.81
CA LYS A 601 13.01 -25.80 11.88
C LYS A 601 13.95 -25.28 10.79
N ARG A 602 13.68 -24.10 10.22
CA ARG A 602 14.56 -23.47 9.21
C ARG A 602 15.93 -23.12 9.80
N LEU A 603 16.00 -22.63 11.04
CA LEU A 603 17.27 -22.35 11.71
C LEU A 603 18.08 -23.64 11.94
N ILE A 604 17.44 -24.73 12.38
CA ILE A 604 18.10 -26.04 12.52
C ILE A 604 18.61 -26.54 11.17
N LEU A 605 17.76 -26.52 10.14
CA LEU A 605 18.12 -27.03 8.81
C LEU A 605 19.18 -26.19 8.09
N PHE A 606 19.31 -24.91 8.43
CA PHE A 606 20.41 -24.06 7.94
C PHE A 606 21.79 -24.64 8.30
N GLU A 607 21.89 -25.38 9.41
CA GLU A 607 23.14 -25.97 9.91
C GLU A 607 23.40 -27.39 9.40
N VAL A 608 22.42 -28.01 8.75
CA VAL A 608 22.56 -29.35 8.11
C VAL A 608 23.32 -29.25 6.78
N GLY A 609 23.26 -28.09 6.12
CA GLY A 609 23.86 -27.85 4.81
C GLY A 609 23.09 -28.36 3.60
N PRO A 610 23.59 -28.12 2.38
CA PRO A 610 22.90 -28.52 1.16
C PRO A 610 22.86 -30.05 1.02
N LYS A 611 21.68 -30.58 0.67
CA LYS A 611 21.54 -31.98 0.25
C LYS A 611 22.38 -32.21 -1.03
N PRO A 612 23.08 -33.36 -1.16
CA PRO A 612 23.82 -33.66 -2.38
C PRO A 612 22.86 -33.63 -3.59
N GLY A 613 23.17 -32.79 -4.59
CA GLY A 613 22.44 -32.72 -5.86
C GLY A 613 21.36 -31.65 -6.02
N LYS A 614 21.06 -30.81 -5.01
CA LYS A 614 20.20 -29.61 -5.19
C LYS A 614 21.04 -28.33 -5.25
N LYS A 615 20.76 -27.46 -6.24
CA LYS A 615 21.33 -26.10 -6.26
C LYS A 615 20.89 -25.38 -4.98
N PRO A 616 21.81 -24.75 -4.24
CA PRO A 616 21.45 -24.04 -3.03
C PRO A 616 20.64 -22.78 -3.39
N GLU A 617 19.55 -22.52 -2.66
CA GLU A 617 18.67 -21.36 -2.87
C GLU A 617 19.30 -20.02 -2.44
N CYS A 618 20.50 -20.07 -1.85
CA CYS A 618 21.38 -18.95 -1.48
C CYS A 618 22.83 -19.41 -1.68
N PRO A 619 23.86 -18.54 -1.71
CA PRO A 619 25.25 -18.99 -1.67
C PRO A 619 25.52 -19.70 -0.33
N ALA A 620 25.26 -21.01 -0.29
CA ALA A 620 25.43 -21.83 0.89
C ALA A 620 26.92 -22.08 1.09
N THR A 621 27.47 -21.53 2.17
CA THR A 621 28.78 -21.93 2.68
C THR A 621 28.73 -23.43 3.02
N PRO A 622 29.69 -24.25 2.57
CA PRO A 622 29.75 -25.67 2.95
C PRO A 622 29.74 -25.85 4.48
N VAL A 623 29.10 -26.92 4.97
CA VAL A 623 28.89 -27.21 6.41
C VAL A 623 30.17 -27.15 7.24
N GLU A 624 31.30 -27.57 6.66
CA GLU A 624 32.63 -27.55 7.30
C GLU A 624 33.18 -26.14 7.57
N LYS A 625 32.46 -25.06 7.17
CA LYS A 625 32.86 -23.66 7.36
C LYS A 625 31.80 -22.80 8.04
N LEU A 626 30.72 -23.36 8.61
CA LEU A 626 29.78 -22.51 9.35
C LEU A 626 30.47 -21.94 10.60
N PRO A 627 30.62 -20.60 10.73
CA PRO A 627 31.27 -20.01 11.89
C PRO A 627 30.42 -20.26 13.14
N THR A 628 31.04 -20.71 14.22
CA THR A 628 30.40 -20.76 15.55
C THR A 628 30.00 -19.34 15.96
N PRO A 629 28.89 -19.16 16.72
CA PRO A 629 28.05 -20.16 17.40
C PRO A 629 27.04 -20.88 16.50
N LEU A 630 26.57 -22.06 16.94
CA LEU A 630 25.48 -22.82 16.31
C LEU A 630 24.16 -22.63 17.08
N PHE A 631 23.05 -22.50 16.36
CA PHE A 631 21.72 -22.47 16.94
C PHE A 631 21.35 -23.83 17.53
N SER A 632 21.71 -24.93 16.86
CA SER A 632 21.42 -26.28 17.34
C SER A 632 22.05 -26.57 18.69
N GLU A 633 23.24 -26.04 18.96
CA GLU A 633 23.93 -26.16 20.25
C GLU A 633 23.18 -25.40 21.34
N ALA A 634 22.84 -24.13 21.09
CA ALA A 634 22.08 -23.33 22.04
C ALA A 634 20.72 -23.97 22.36
N LEU A 635 20.04 -24.54 21.36
CA LEU A 635 18.78 -25.26 21.54
C LEU A 635 18.98 -26.56 22.31
N TYR A 636 20.07 -27.29 22.05
CA TYR A 636 20.39 -28.51 22.78
C TYR A 636 20.63 -28.23 24.27
N GLU A 637 21.46 -27.24 24.60
CA GLU A 637 21.75 -26.83 25.98
C GLU A 637 20.47 -26.44 26.74
N GLU A 638 19.55 -25.73 26.10
CA GLU A 638 18.31 -25.27 26.72
C GLU A 638 17.29 -26.41 26.95
N CYS A 639 17.27 -27.41 26.05
CA CYS A 639 16.24 -28.46 26.02
C CYS A 639 16.72 -29.85 26.46
N THR A 640 17.98 -29.99 26.89
CA THR A 640 18.55 -31.26 27.38
C THR A 640 17.62 -31.89 28.41
N GLY A 641 17.32 -33.19 28.25
CA GLY A 641 16.41 -33.94 29.10
C GLY A 641 14.91 -33.81 28.79
N ARG A 642 14.50 -32.87 27.92
CA ARG A 642 13.08 -32.61 27.57
C ARG A 642 12.66 -33.11 26.19
N TRP A 643 13.50 -33.87 25.49
CA TRP A 643 13.21 -34.31 24.11
C TRP A 643 11.95 -35.18 23.97
N MET A 644 11.58 -35.94 25.01
CA MET A 644 10.34 -36.71 25.01
C MET A 644 9.10 -35.82 25.00
N ASP A 645 9.13 -34.70 25.73
CA ASP A 645 8.03 -33.73 25.76
C ASP A 645 7.85 -33.08 24.38
N TRP A 646 8.95 -32.87 23.65
CA TRP A 646 8.91 -32.38 22.29
C TRP A 646 8.37 -33.44 21.32
N LEU A 647 8.73 -34.71 21.50
CA LEU A 647 8.27 -35.83 20.68
C LEU A 647 6.80 -36.20 20.92
N ALA A 648 6.23 -35.83 22.07
CA ALA A 648 4.81 -35.97 22.38
C ALA A 648 3.90 -35.05 21.54
N SER A 649 4.49 -34.17 20.74
CA SER A 649 3.80 -33.22 19.86
C SER A 649 4.10 -33.48 18.39
N MET A 650 3.13 -33.25 17.49
CA MET A 650 3.36 -33.39 16.05
C MET A 650 4.43 -32.40 15.55
N ARG A 651 4.34 -31.13 15.94
CA ARG A 651 5.27 -30.08 15.51
C ARG A 651 6.61 -30.20 16.23
N GLY A 652 6.59 -30.47 17.54
CA GLY A 652 7.80 -30.71 18.32
C GLY A 652 8.61 -31.91 17.81
N GLY A 653 7.95 -33.01 17.44
CA GLY A 653 8.60 -34.18 16.85
C GLY A 653 9.33 -33.88 15.54
N PHE A 654 8.79 -33.01 14.68
CA PHE A 654 9.48 -32.56 13.47
C PHE A 654 10.71 -31.67 13.73
N LEU A 655 10.76 -31.00 14.88
CA LEU A 655 11.94 -30.23 15.30
C LEU A 655 13.04 -31.16 15.79
N VAL A 656 12.69 -32.18 16.60
CA VAL A 656 13.64 -33.21 17.04
C VAL A 656 14.17 -34.00 15.85
N GLU A 657 13.32 -34.38 14.89
CA GLU A 657 13.73 -35.01 13.64
C GLU A 657 14.74 -34.15 12.85
N ALA A 658 14.56 -32.84 12.82
CA ALA A 658 15.51 -31.94 12.17
C ALA A 658 16.84 -31.86 12.95
N LEU A 659 16.77 -31.83 14.28
CA LEU A 659 17.93 -31.71 15.17
C LEU A 659 18.84 -32.95 15.10
N VAL A 660 18.25 -34.15 15.01
CA VAL A 660 18.98 -35.42 14.84
C VAL A 660 19.80 -35.44 13.54
N LYS A 661 19.41 -34.66 12.53
CA LYS A 661 20.14 -34.55 11.26
C LYS A 661 21.33 -33.60 11.33
N VAL A 662 21.46 -32.79 12.39
CA VAL A 662 22.57 -31.85 12.54
C VAL A 662 23.81 -32.59 13.04
N PRO A 663 24.94 -32.59 12.32
CA PRO A 663 26.13 -33.35 12.71
C PRO A 663 26.67 -33.01 14.11
N ALA A 664 26.54 -31.75 14.54
CA ALA A 664 27.09 -31.28 15.80
C ALA A 664 26.37 -31.82 17.05
N VAL A 665 25.02 -31.92 17.00
CA VAL A 665 24.20 -32.26 18.17
C VAL A 665 23.42 -33.57 18.01
N GLY A 666 23.24 -34.06 16.78
CA GLY A 666 22.31 -35.15 16.49
C GLY A 666 22.61 -36.45 17.24
N VAL A 667 23.89 -36.82 17.38
CA VAL A 667 24.31 -38.00 18.15
C VAL A 667 23.94 -37.86 19.63
N ARG A 668 24.18 -36.70 20.24
CA ARG A 668 23.84 -36.45 21.65
C ARG A 668 22.34 -36.53 21.93
N VAL A 669 21.52 -35.98 21.03
CA VAL A 669 20.06 -36.11 21.12
C VAL A 669 19.63 -37.57 21.03
N MET A 670 20.24 -38.36 20.14
CA MET A 670 19.94 -39.79 20.00
C MET A 670 20.38 -40.60 21.24
N ASP A 671 21.51 -40.26 21.85
CA ASP A 671 22.00 -40.88 23.08
C ASP A 671 21.05 -40.65 24.26
N GLU A 672 20.44 -39.46 24.37
CA GLU A 672 19.41 -39.18 25.39
C GLU A 672 18.08 -39.94 25.15
N LEU A 673 17.75 -40.21 23.89
CA LEU A 673 16.50 -40.89 23.52
C LEU A 673 16.62 -42.42 23.58
N HIS A 674 17.82 -42.98 23.43
CA HIS A 674 18.04 -44.43 23.42
C HIS A 674 17.51 -45.15 24.67
N PRO A 675 17.73 -44.65 25.91
CA PRO A 675 17.19 -45.26 27.12
C PRO A 675 15.65 -45.26 27.18
N LYS A 676 14.99 -44.38 26.41
CA LYS A 676 13.54 -44.19 26.36
C LYS A 676 12.90 -44.79 25.10
N GLU A 677 13.60 -45.69 24.39
CA GLU A 677 13.14 -46.29 23.11
C GLU A 677 11.74 -46.92 23.21
N ASN A 678 11.40 -47.56 24.33
CA ASN A 678 10.08 -48.17 24.53
C ASN A 678 8.95 -47.13 24.61
N GLU A 679 9.20 -46.01 25.27
CA GLU A 679 8.25 -44.90 25.37
C GLU A 679 8.11 -44.19 24.01
N LEU A 680 9.22 -44.01 23.29
CA LEU A 680 9.24 -43.50 21.92
C LEU A 680 8.43 -44.38 20.95
N ARG A 681 8.53 -45.71 21.07
CA ARG A 681 7.70 -46.67 20.31
C ARG A 681 6.21 -46.47 20.58
N ARG A 682 5.85 -46.17 21.84
CA ARG A 682 4.47 -45.88 22.21
C ARG A 682 3.98 -44.59 21.55
N LEU A 683 4.77 -43.51 21.60
CA LEU A 683 4.44 -42.25 20.91
C LEU A 683 4.34 -42.42 19.39
N ALA A 684 5.25 -43.17 18.78
CA ALA A 684 5.24 -43.48 17.34
C ALA A 684 3.98 -44.26 16.91
N SER A 685 3.44 -45.11 17.79
CA SER A 685 2.20 -45.84 17.55
C SER A 685 0.94 -44.95 17.59
N SER A 686 1.02 -43.76 18.18
CA SER A 686 -0.06 -42.77 18.27
C SER A 686 -0.13 -41.81 17.07
N SER A 687 0.35 -42.22 15.89
CA SER A 687 0.36 -41.42 14.64
C SER A 687 1.22 -40.13 14.67
N LEU A 688 2.11 -39.98 15.66
CA LEU A 688 3.05 -38.86 15.71
C LEU A 688 4.21 -39.08 14.71
N LYS A 689 4.02 -38.61 13.46
CA LYS A 689 4.98 -38.78 12.34
C LYS A 689 6.43 -38.43 12.70
N GLY A 690 6.65 -37.38 13.50
CA GLY A 690 7.99 -36.98 13.96
C GLY A 690 8.65 -38.02 14.88
N ALA A 691 7.90 -38.59 15.83
CA ALA A 691 8.38 -39.66 16.70
C ALA A 691 8.71 -40.93 15.91
N SER A 692 7.87 -41.29 14.95
CA SER A 692 8.11 -42.41 14.04
C SER A 692 9.37 -42.23 13.19
N ALA A 693 9.62 -41.00 12.71
CA ALA A 693 10.82 -40.70 11.93
C ALA A 693 12.11 -40.80 12.77
N VAL A 694 12.10 -40.30 14.01
CA VAL A 694 13.25 -40.40 14.93
C VAL A 694 13.52 -41.86 15.31
N LEU A 695 12.47 -42.64 15.58
CA LEU A 695 12.59 -44.08 15.85
C LEU A 695 13.19 -44.85 14.67
N ALA A 696 12.79 -44.51 13.43
CA ALA A 696 13.36 -45.11 12.22
C ALA A 696 14.86 -44.81 12.06
N MET A 697 15.30 -43.59 12.38
CA MET A 697 16.73 -43.23 12.38
C MET A 697 17.52 -44.00 13.44
N MET A 698 16.92 -44.26 14.61
CA MET A 698 17.54 -45.04 15.69
C MET A 698 17.75 -46.50 15.29
N GLY A 699 16.79 -47.09 14.55
CA GLY A 699 16.90 -48.43 13.97
C GLY A 699 17.97 -48.55 12.88
N GLY A 700 18.15 -47.51 12.06
CA GLY A 700 19.20 -47.46 11.03
C GLY A 700 20.62 -47.37 11.59
N GLN A 701 20.79 -46.76 12.77
CA GLN A 701 22.09 -46.64 13.46
C GLN A 701 22.57 -47.95 14.11
N LYS A 702 21.66 -48.86 14.50
CA LYS A 702 21.99 -50.18 15.09
C LYS A 702 22.68 -51.14 14.09
N VAL A 703 22.71 -50.83 12.79
CA VAL A 703 23.38 -51.67 11.77
C VAL A 703 24.89 -51.39 11.66
N GLY A 704 25.42 -50.38 12.37
CA GLY A 704 26.83 -49.96 12.29
C GLY A 704 27.76 -50.40 13.43
N MET A 705 27.27 -51.04 14.50
CA MET A 705 28.09 -51.47 15.64
C MET A 705 28.19 -52.99 15.70
N SER A 706 29.19 -53.56 15.02
CA SER A 706 29.62 -54.95 15.25
C SER A 706 30.70 -55.01 16.34
N PRO A 707 30.67 -55.97 17.29
CA PRO A 707 31.77 -56.20 18.21
C PRO A 707 32.96 -56.88 17.51
N LYS A 708 34.16 -56.59 18.01
CA LYS A 708 35.47 -57.03 17.50
C LYS A 708 35.65 -58.56 17.43
N ARG A 709 36.25 -58.99 16.31
CA ARG A 709 37.20 -60.09 16.08
C ARG A 709 36.85 -61.51 16.56
N GLY A 710 36.64 -62.38 15.57
CA GLY A 710 36.99 -63.80 15.58
C GLY A 710 37.49 -64.19 14.18
N GLU A 711 38.60 -64.92 14.13
CA GLU A 711 39.44 -65.16 12.96
C GLU A 711 38.95 -66.35 12.10
N LYS A 712 39.30 -66.30 10.79
CA LYS A 712 39.46 -67.40 9.81
C LYS A 712 38.33 -67.78 8.83
N SER A 713 38.73 -67.66 7.56
CA SER A 713 38.54 -68.57 6.41
C SER A 713 37.62 -68.13 5.26
N ARG A 714 38.28 -67.96 4.11
CA ARG A 714 37.83 -68.07 2.71
C ARG A 714 36.69 -69.10 2.56
N THR A 715 35.64 -68.85 1.77
CA THR A 715 35.65 -68.99 0.29
C THR A 715 34.38 -68.43 -0.40
N ALA A 716 34.54 -68.05 -1.68
CA ALA A 716 33.57 -68.05 -2.78
C ALA A 716 32.43 -67.01 -2.83
N GLY A 717 32.32 -66.32 -3.98
CA GLY A 717 31.07 -65.63 -4.37
C GLY A 717 31.20 -64.40 -5.27
N ALA A 718 32.09 -64.40 -6.28
CA ALA A 718 32.08 -63.39 -7.33
C ALA A 718 30.94 -63.69 -8.34
N GLN A 719 30.03 -62.74 -8.54
CA GLN A 719 29.16 -62.52 -9.72
C GLN A 719 28.08 -61.48 -9.31
N LYS A 720 27.71 -60.44 -10.05
CA LYS A 720 28.04 -59.98 -11.40
C LYS A 720 27.50 -58.54 -11.50
N VAL A 721 28.34 -57.62 -11.95
CA VAL A 721 28.04 -56.20 -12.20
C VAL A 721 27.57 -56.02 -13.66
N ALA A 722 26.73 -55.00 -13.86
CA ALA A 722 26.41 -54.28 -15.11
C ALA A 722 25.48 -54.92 -16.16
N LYS A 723 24.40 -54.16 -16.48
CA LYS A 723 24.23 -53.54 -17.80
C LYS A 723 23.11 -52.48 -17.81
N ILE A 724 23.48 -51.25 -18.17
CA ILE A 724 22.63 -50.24 -18.81
C ILE A 724 23.27 -50.00 -20.19
N ALA A 725 22.49 -50.04 -21.26
CA ALA A 725 22.60 -49.14 -22.42
C ALA A 725 21.55 -49.46 -23.51
N VAL A 726 20.69 -48.46 -23.78
CA VAL A 726 20.30 -47.88 -25.08
C VAL A 726 19.88 -48.82 -26.22
N SER A 727 18.64 -48.66 -26.72
CA SER A 727 18.41 -48.56 -28.17
C SER A 727 17.11 -47.83 -28.49
N THR A 728 17.22 -46.84 -29.37
CA THR A 728 16.14 -46.15 -30.09
C THR A 728 16.03 -46.77 -31.49
N ILE A 729 14.83 -46.71 -32.07
CA ILE A 729 14.47 -46.86 -33.50
C ILE A 729 14.38 -48.29 -34.05
N SER A 730 13.14 -48.73 -34.28
CA SER A 730 12.77 -49.47 -35.49
C SER A 730 11.33 -49.13 -35.85
N GLY A 731 11.12 -48.76 -37.12
CA GLY A 731 9.82 -48.46 -37.68
C GLY A 731 9.26 -49.60 -38.53
N LYS A 732 8.01 -49.35 -38.96
CA LYS A 732 7.23 -49.90 -40.09
C LYS A 732 6.22 -51.03 -39.82
N ARG A 733 4.97 -50.63 -40.10
CA ARG A 733 3.89 -51.30 -40.87
C ARG A 733 3.26 -52.52 -40.19
N THR A 734 1.95 -52.75 -40.16
CA THR A 734 0.77 -52.40 -40.99
C THR A 734 -0.45 -52.83 -40.13
N ARG A 735 -1.63 -52.22 -40.19
CA ARG A 735 -2.61 -52.30 -41.28
C ARG A 735 -3.75 -51.33 -41.00
#